data_AF-A0A368NT51-F1
#
_entry.id   AF-A0A368NT51-F1
#
_cell.length_a   1.000
_cell.length_b   1.000
_cell.length_c   1.000
_cell.angle_alpha   90.00
_cell.angle_beta   90.00
_cell.angle_gamma   90.00
#
_symmetry.space_group_name_H-M   'P 1'
#
loop_
_entity.id
_entity.type
_entity.pdbx_description
1 polymer ?
#
loop_
_entity_poly.entity_id
_entity_poly.type
_entity_poly.pdbx_seq_one_letter_code
_entity_poly.pdbx_strand_id
1 'polypeptide(L)'
;MKNRAGWLALGVLAIATVLMVFFVLPQIGGTKKTAETPAAPAEQAAAPEASGPSSPTPAPDGQAAAKMQRLTKAAEQSVAALENLFADQKTPAPELYATARIAALTALKALSDADLPAGIESGLVDSLSKAKASAAHALQLIAKLPASPQDAAAMIANIGRAMRGEPEVAIDPDMPRFDVLRVEKDGSTVIAGSAAPGAKVEVHDGSNNIASATASPNGDFAIVLDKPLSPGDHSLDLKATTKEGKTIGSEEQATVSVPADPSGDVLAMVTKPGEASRLISGPQQDQVSPKDQSQPQAPEQINGVDKQGRVAAATPSTPTASLGSAPSPSLSAADLQITAVELEGDKIFVAGNAQKGRTVTAYADGKHIGSADVDQKGHFVVEGQMPLTVGQHIISVDLKDANGKVTLRASVPFNRPEGDQVAVVAPEAQPGVASSTVSPATVDSNLFDRQRDTLAKSFALLSNLFADGKTPTLESLAASRSALEFALKAVADFRPTPSTDQTASTFMAGMADQADKALVVLKQVPTASVTAMANALPTLKSLVDAALEPMPAKIAAAQAAATQNPAPTLTPTDGTSPPVLSQAPLTESKNAVIIRRGDTLWQISRRVYGQGVRYTTIYVANAEQISNPDLIEPGQTFTVPDQSMPDDEAEKIHRKWMLEHKR
;
A
#
# COMPACT_ATOMS: atom_id res chain seq x y z
N MET A 1 23.33 56.50 34.72
CA MET A 1 23.93 55.21 35.13
C MET A 1 23.86 54.26 33.94
N LYS A 2 24.98 53.71 33.46
CA LYS A 2 25.07 52.79 32.29
C LYS A 2 25.52 51.40 32.77
N ASN A 3 25.06 50.34 32.08
CA ASN A 3 25.39 48.90 32.21
C ASN A 3 24.25 47.97 32.70
N ARG A 4 23.11 47.96 31.99
CA ARG A 4 22.11 46.87 32.13
C ARG A 4 22.60 45.53 31.54
N ALA A 5 23.51 45.56 30.56
CA ALA A 5 24.09 44.36 29.94
C ALA A 5 24.89 43.48 30.93
N GLY A 6 25.62 44.09 31.87
CA GLY A 6 26.42 43.35 32.86
C GLY A 6 25.59 42.49 33.81
N TRP A 7 24.39 42.95 34.17
CA TRP A 7 23.47 42.20 35.04
C TRP A 7 22.83 41.00 34.32
N LEU A 8 22.54 41.13 33.02
CA LEU A 8 22.04 40.00 32.21
C LEU A 8 23.11 38.90 32.04
N ALA A 9 24.37 39.27 31.79
CA ALA A 9 25.46 38.31 31.68
C ALA A 9 25.67 37.50 32.98
N LEU A 10 25.55 38.16 34.14
CA LEU A 10 25.70 37.52 35.46
C LEU A 10 24.52 36.57 35.77
N GLY A 11 23.28 36.96 35.39
CA GLY A 11 22.10 36.10 35.52
C GLY A 11 22.18 34.81 34.68
N VAL A 12 22.63 34.92 33.44
CA VAL A 12 22.82 33.74 32.56
C VAL A 12 23.91 32.80 33.10
N LEU A 13 25.00 33.34 33.62
CA LEU A 13 26.09 32.55 34.19
C LEU A 13 25.64 31.73 35.42
N ALA A 14 24.81 32.31 36.29
CA ALA A 14 24.27 31.63 37.47
C ALA A 14 23.36 30.44 37.09
N ILE A 15 22.52 30.61 36.05
CA ILE A 15 21.65 29.53 35.53
C ILE A 15 22.49 28.41 34.89
N ALA A 16 23.55 28.77 34.15
CA ALA A 16 24.45 27.79 33.54
C ALA A 16 25.18 26.93 34.58
N THR A 17 25.62 27.50 35.72
CA THR A 17 26.27 26.72 36.79
C THR A 17 25.34 25.74 37.50
N VAL A 18 24.04 26.05 37.65
CA VAL A 18 23.08 25.12 38.28
C VAL A 18 22.81 23.90 37.39
N LEU A 19 22.79 24.08 36.06
CA LEU A 19 22.57 22.99 35.10
C LEU A 19 23.78 22.05 34.93
N MET A 20 24.98 22.44 35.35
CA MET A 20 26.21 21.67 35.09
C MET A 20 26.56 20.63 36.18
N VAL A 21 25.77 20.54 37.25
CA VAL A 21 26.08 19.71 38.44
C VAL A 21 25.48 18.29 38.39
N PHE A 22 24.58 17.99 37.45
CA PHE A 22 23.66 16.85 37.57
C PHE A 22 23.85 15.68 36.57
N PHE A 23 25.00 15.55 35.90
CA PHE A 23 25.25 14.45 34.94
C PHE A 23 26.72 13.98 34.90
N VAL A 24 26.96 12.73 34.49
CA VAL A 24 28.27 12.04 34.29
C VAL A 24 28.98 11.59 35.61
N LEU A 25 28.68 10.39 36.15
CA LEU A 25 29.31 9.04 35.91
C LEU A 25 30.53 8.73 36.83
N PRO A 26 31.03 7.47 36.96
CA PRO A 26 30.40 6.13 36.96
C PRO A 26 30.80 5.27 38.21
N GLN A 27 30.50 3.96 38.25
CA GLN A 27 30.99 3.02 39.28
C GLN A 27 32.46 2.57 39.08
N ILE A 28 33.13 2.21 40.19
CA ILE A 28 34.13 1.12 40.36
C ILE A 28 34.27 0.85 41.88
N GLY A 29 34.59 -0.39 42.31
CA GLY A 29 34.70 -0.79 43.73
C GLY A 29 36.06 -1.37 44.14
N GLY A 30 36.35 -1.50 45.45
CA GLY A 30 37.66 -2.01 45.90
C GLY A 30 37.97 -2.14 47.41
N THR A 31 37.34 -3.10 48.11
CA THR A 31 37.87 -3.96 49.22
C THR A 31 38.66 -3.43 50.45
N LYS A 32 38.47 -4.16 51.59
CA LYS A 32 39.18 -4.18 52.91
C LYS A 32 38.68 -3.15 53.94
N LYS A 33 38.16 -3.53 55.13
CA LYS A 33 38.59 -4.46 56.23
C LYS A 33 39.69 -3.79 57.09
N THR A 34 39.43 -3.42 58.35
CA THR A 34 39.26 -4.26 59.57
C THR A 34 38.50 -3.40 60.61
N ALA A 35 37.40 -3.77 61.30
CA ALA A 35 36.94 -4.98 62.00
C ALA A 35 37.37 -5.05 63.49
N GLU A 36 36.42 -4.84 64.42
CA GLU A 36 36.47 -5.39 65.78
C GLU A 36 35.04 -5.62 66.35
N THR A 37 34.91 -6.66 67.17
CA THR A 37 33.70 -7.29 67.76
C THR A 37 34.17 -7.92 69.11
N PRO A 38 33.35 -8.52 70.02
CA PRO A 38 31.93 -8.85 69.94
C PRO A 38 31.07 -8.64 71.22
N ALA A 39 29.75 -8.80 71.07
CA ALA A 39 28.88 -9.39 72.11
C ALA A 39 27.63 -10.04 71.45
N ALA A 40 27.27 -11.25 71.87
CA ALA A 40 26.14 -12.08 71.40
C ALA A 40 25.93 -13.24 72.42
N PRO A 41 24.96 -14.19 72.29
CA PRO A 41 23.89 -14.34 71.29
C PRO A 41 22.48 -14.63 71.86
N ALA A 42 21.45 -14.58 70.99
CA ALA A 42 20.20 -15.40 70.95
C ALA A 42 19.13 -14.67 70.10
N GLU A 43 18.29 -15.30 69.26
CA GLU A 43 18.39 -16.57 68.52
C GLU A 43 17.56 -16.44 67.21
N GLN A 44 17.64 -17.38 66.27
CA GLN A 44 17.28 -17.17 64.87
C GLN A 44 15.77 -17.07 64.54
N ALA A 45 15.45 -16.14 63.63
CA ALA A 45 14.32 -16.21 62.69
C ALA A 45 14.75 -15.63 61.32
N ALA A 46 14.08 -16.01 60.24
CA ALA A 46 14.52 -15.72 58.86
C ALA A 46 14.20 -14.28 58.38
N ALA A 47 14.89 -13.85 57.32
CA ALA A 47 14.89 -12.47 56.83
C ALA A 47 13.67 -12.11 55.95
N PRO A 48 13.28 -10.82 55.89
CA PRO A 48 12.44 -10.27 54.83
C PRO A 48 13.29 -9.83 53.64
N GLU A 49 12.98 -10.29 52.42
CA GLU A 49 13.49 -9.69 51.19
C GLU A 49 12.63 -8.52 50.74
N ALA A 50 13.26 -7.50 50.14
CA ALA A 50 12.65 -6.19 49.94
C ALA A 50 11.79 -6.10 48.68
N SER A 51 10.64 -5.44 48.79
CA SER A 51 9.84 -5.03 47.64
C SER A 51 10.57 -3.94 46.84
N GLY A 52 10.86 -4.21 45.56
CA GLY A 52 11.25 -3.17 44.61
C GLY A 52 10.09 -2.19 44.35
N PRO A 53 10.36 -0.96 43.90
CA PRO A 53 9.32 0.03 43.66
C PRO A 53 8.42 -0.37 42.49
N SER A 54 7.17 -0.72 42.78
CA SER A 54 6.14 -0.90 41.76
C SER A 54 5.93 0.39 40.98
N SER A 55 5.95 0.30 39.64
CA SER A 55 5.37 1.35 38.79
C SER A 55 3.93 1.63 39.25
N PRO A 56 3.51 2.88 39.44
CA PRO A 56 2.17 3.17 39.93
C PRO A 56 1.13 2.69 38.92
N THR A 57 0.29 1.74 39.34
CA THR A 57 -0.94 1.40 38.61
C THR A 57 -1.75 2.69 38.43
N PRO A 58 -2.10 3.10 37.20
CA PRO A 58 -2.90 4.30 37.01
C PRO A 58 -4.24 4.15 37.72
N ALA A 59 -4.65 5.20 38.43
CA ALA A 59 -5.95 5.29 39.08
C ALA A 59 -7.08 4.90 38.10
N PRO A 60 -8.20 4.31 38.57
CA PRO A 60 -9.27 3.81 37.71
C PRO A 60 -9.77 4.86 36.71
N ASP A 61 -9.81 6.13 37.12
CA ASP A 61 -10.20 7.29 36.32
C ASP A 61 -9.30 7.48 35.08
N GLY A 62 -7.99 7.27 35.23
CA GLY A 62 -7.02 7.32 34.13
C GLY A 62 -7.16 6.15 33.16
N GLN A 63 -7.61 4.99 33.63
CA GLN A 63 -7.90 3.83 32.78
C GLN A 63 -9.19 4.04 31.97
N ALA A 64 -10.20 4.67 32.58
CA ALA A 64 -11.44 5.07 31.91
C ALA A 64 -11.18 6.17 30.86
N ALA A 65 -10.32 7.16 31.15
CA ALA A 65 -9.88 8.16 30.18
C ALA A 65 -9.12 7.53 29.00
N ALA A 66 -8.19 6.61 29.27
CA ALA A 66 -7.48 5.87 28.22
C ALA A 66 -8.41 4.96 27.39
N LYS A 67 -9.48 4.41 27.98
CA LYS A 67 -10.54 3.69 27.25
C LYS A 67 -11.29 4.63 26.30
N MET A 68 -11.70 5.81 26.78
CA MET A 68 -12.36 6.83 25.95
C MET A 68 -11.48 7.27 24.78
N GLN A 69 -10.21 7.59 25.00
CA GLN A 69 -9.28 7.97 23.94
C GLN A 69 -9.11 6.88 22.86
N ARG A 70 -9.11 5.59 23.25
CA ARG A 70 -9.08 4.46 22.30
C ARG A 70 -10.38 4.36 21.50
N LEU A 71 -11.53 4.62 22.11
CA LEU A 71 -12.83 4.66 21.42
C LEU A 71 -12.90 5.83 20.42
N THR A 72 -12.40 7.01 20.79
CA THR A 72 -12.24 8.17 19.89
C THR A 72 -11.42 7.78 18.67
N LYS A 73 -10.21 7.26 18.88
CA LYS A 73 -9.32 6.85 17.78
C LYS A 73 -9.92 5.72 16.91
N ALA A 74 -10.61 4.76 17.51
CA ALA A 74 -11.26 3.68 16.76
C ALA A 74 -12.42 4.19 15.89
N ALA A 75 -13.21 5.15 16.38
CA ALA A 75 -14.27 5.81 15.61
C ALA A 75 -13.71 6.65 14.46
N GLU A 76 -12.68 7.46 14.73
CA GLU A 76 -11.94 8.24 13.72
C GLU A 76 -11.38 7.33 12.62
N GLN A 77 -10.68 6.25 12.99
CA GLN A 77 -10.09 5.30 12.04
C GLN A 77 -11.15 4.55 11.23
N SER A 78 -12.30 4.20 11.83
CA SER A 78 -13.38 3.50 11.12
C SER A 78 -14.13 4.42 10.14
N VAL A 79 -14.33 5.69 10.50
CA VAL A 79 -14.91 6.69 9.59
C VAL A 79 -13.92 7.06 8.48
N ALA A 80 -12.64 7.25 8.78
CA ALA A 80 -11.61 7.49 7.76
C ALA A 80 -11.46 6.30 6.80
N ALA A 81 -11.59 5.06 7.29
CA ALA A 81 -11.61 3.87 6.44
C ALA A 81 -12.83 3.85 5.51
N LEU A 82 -14.00 4.32 5.97
CA LEU A 82 -15.19 4.49 5.13
C LEU A 82 -15.04 5.64 4.13
N GLU A 83 -14.50 6.80 4.51
CA GLU A 83 -14.18 7.91 3.60
C GLU A 83 -13.20 7.46 2.49
N ASN A 84 -12.15 6.72 2.85
CA ASN A 84 -11.12 6.26 1.92
C ASN A 84 -11.62 5.24 0.87
N LEU A 85 -12.73 4.54 1.10
CA LEU A 85 -13.35 3.69 0.08
C LEU A 85 -13.92 4.48 -1.11
N PHE A 86 -14.12 5.79 -0.95
CA PHE A 86 -14.67 6.71 -1.94
C PHE A 86 -13.64 7.74 -2.45
N ALA A 87 -12.35 7.51 -2.17
CA ALA A 87 -11.25 8.28 -2.73
C ALA A 87 -11.27 8.24 -4.27
N ASP A 88 -10.69 9.27 -4.89
CA ASP A 88 -10.61 9.44 -6.35
C ASP A 88 -11.96 9.40 -7.10
N GLN A 89 -13.08 9.65 -6.42
CA GLN A 89 -14.46 9.51 -6.94
C GLN A 89 -14.80 8.06 -7.37
N LYS A 90 -14.07 7.05 -6.88
CA LYS A 90 -14.36 5.64 -7.18
C LYS A 90 -15.52 5.13 -6.34
N THR A 91 -16.36 4.30 -6.96
CA THR A 91 -17.40 3.53 -6.25
C THR A 91 -16.80 2.21 -5.75
N PRO A 92 -16.78 1.93 -4.44
CA PRO A 92 -16.32 0.67 -3.90
C PRO A 92 -17.32 -0.47 -4.12
N ALA A 93 -16.84 -1.72 -4.07
CA ALA A 93 -17.70 -2.90 -4.13
C ALA A 93 -18.73 -2.91 -2.97
N PRO A 94 -20.01 -3.28 -3.20
CA PRO A 94 -21.06 -3.22 -2.18
C PRO A 94 -20.73 -3.95 -0.87
N GLU A 95 -20.08 -5.12 -0.93
CA GLU A 95 -19.67 -5.88 0.25
C GLU A 95 -18.62 -5.14 1.12
N LEU A 96 -17.68 -4.44 0.47
CA LEU A 96 -16.66 -3.64 1.17
C LEU A 96 -17.29 -2.40 1.80
N TYR A 97 -18.19 -1.73 1.07
CA TYR A 97 -18.96 -0.60 1.58
C TYR A 97 -19.82 -1.00 2.79
N ALA A 98 -20.57 -2.11 2.69
CA ALA A 98 -21.38 -2.63 3.79
C ALA A 98 -20.52 -2.97 5.03
N THR A 99 -19.38 -3.65 4.81
CA THR A 99 -18.43 -4.00 5.88
C THR A 99 -17.87 -2.76 6.58
N ALA A 100 -17.39 -1.76 5.82
CA ALA A 100 -16.85 -0.52 6.38
C ALA A 100 -17.93 0.32 7.08
N ARG A 101 -19.15 0.37 6.52
CA ARG A 101 -20.29 1.05 7.14
C ARG A 101 -20.67 0.42 8.48
N ILE A 102 -20.68 -0.91 8.58
CA ILE A 102 -20.95 -1.64 9.83
C ILE A 102 -19.83 -1.41 10.85
N ALA A 103 -18.56 -1.41 10.43
CA ALA A 103 -17.43 -1.10 11.31
C ALA A 103 -17.53 0.33 11.88
N ALA A 104 -17.78 1.32 11.02
CA ALA A 104 -17.96 2.72 11.42
C ALA A 104 -19.18 2.90 12.35
N LEU A 105 -20.34 2.34 12.02
CA LEU A 105 -21.52 2.30 12.90
C LEU A 105 -21.18 1.75 14.30
N THR A 106 -20.42 0.66 14.35
CA THR A 106 -20.07 -0.02 15.60
C THR A 106 -19.10 0.82 16.45
N ALA A 107 -18.06 1.39 15.85
CA ALA A 107 -17.08 2.22 16.55
C ALA A 107 -17.69 3.55 17.02
N LEU A 108 -18.48 4.21 16.16
CA LEU A 108 -19.24 5.41 16.51
C LEU A 108 -20.22 5.17 17.66
N LYS A 109 -20.93 4.02 17.66
CA LYS A 109 -21.84 3.65 18.75
C LYS A 109 -21.09 3.36 20.05
N ALA A 110 -19.99 2.62 19.99
CA ALA A 110 -19.18 2.34 21.18
C ALA A 110 -18.63 3.61 21.85
N LEU A 111 -18.35 4.67 21.08
CA LEU A 111 -17.96 5.99 21.58
C LEU A 111 -19.15 6.82 22.07
N SER A 112 -20.26 6.84 21.32
CA SER A 112 -21.47 7.59 21.66
C SER A 112 -22.22 7.05 22.89
N ASP A 113 -22.09 5.76 23.19
CA ASP A 113 -22.72 5.13 24.37
C ASP A 113 -21.84 5.26 25.64
N ALA A 114 -20.52 5.48 25.51
CA ALA A 114 -19.58 5.35 26.62
C ALA A 114 -19.67 6.47 27.68
N ASP A 115 -19.56 6.10 28.97
CA ASP A 115 -19.60 7.03 30.09
C ASP A 115 -18.37 7.95 30.19
N LEU A 116 -18.59 9.19 30.61
CA LEU A 116 -17.52 10.15 30.87
C LEU A 116 -16.84 9.82 32.21
N PRO A 117 -15.50 9.72 32.30
CA PRO A 117 -14.80 9.48 33.55
C PRO A 117 -14.96 10.65 34.53
N ALA A 118 -15.09 10.34 35.82
CA ALA A 118 -14.95 11.31 36.90
C ALA A 118 -13.46 11.59 37.20
N GLY A 119 -13.16 12.61 38.01
CA GLY A 119 -11.83 12.83 38.59
C GLY A 119 -10.71 13.32 37.66
N ILE A 120 -10.95 13.45 36.36
CA ILE A 120 -10.00 13.95 35.35
C ILE A 120 -10.08 15.47 35.14
N GLU A 121 -9.02 16.04 34.55
CA GLU A 121 -8.89 17.48 34.26
C GLU A 121 -10.03 18.01 33.36
N SER A 122 -10.50 19.24 33.62
CA SER A 122 -11.64 19.84 32.89
C SER A 122 -11.47 19.76 31.37
N GLY A 123 -10.34 20.23 30.83
CA GLY A 123 -10.10 20.21 29.38
C GLY A 123 -10.11 18.81 28.75
N LEU A 124 -9.81 17.77 29.53
CA LEU A 124 -9.96 16.38 29.07
C LEU A 124 -11.43 15.94 29.11
N VAL A 125 -12.20 16.32 30.14
CA VAL A 125 -13.66 16.10 30.19
C VAL A 125 -14.35 16.83 29.03
N ASP A 126 -14.00 18.10 28.80
CA ASP A 126 -14.54 18.95 27.75
C ASP A 126 -14.28 18.34 26.36
N SER A 127 -13.03 17.95 26.06
CA SER A 127 -12.68 17.29 24.78
C SER A 127 -13.35 15.92 24.60
N LEU A 128 -13.44 15.09 25.64
CA LEU A 128 -14.15 13.81 25.58
C LEU A 128 -15.67 13.98 25.41
N SER A 129 -16.26 15.00 26.03
CA SER A 129 -17.68 15.33 25.84
C SER A 129 -17.97 15.81 24.40
N LYS A 130 -17.06 16.62 23.82
CA LYS A 130 -17.14 17.04 22.41
C LYS A 130 -16.99 15.84 21.47
N ALA A 131 -16.04 14.94 21.72
CA ALA A 131 -15.89 13.71 20.91
C ALA A 131 -17.14 12.83 20.97
N LYS A 132 -17.77 12.69 22.15
CA LYS A 132 -19.05 11.97 22.31
C LYS A 132 -20.18 12.63 21.51
N ALA A 133 -20.26 13.97 21.52
CA ALA A 133 -21.25 14.72 20.74
C ALA A 133 -21.02 14.61 19.21
N SER A 134 -19.77 14.71 18.75
CA SER A 134 -19.39 14.47 17.35
C SER A 134 -19.79 13.06 16.90
N ALA A 135 -19.51 12.04 17.72
CA ALA A 135 -19.89 10.66 17.44
C ALA A 135 -21.42 10.47 17.35
N ALA A 136 -22.17 11.08 18.27
CA ALA A 136 -23.63 11.05 18.25
C ALA A 136 -24.22 11.73 17.00
N HIS A 137 -23.59 12.80 16.50
CA HIS A 137 -24.00 13.45 15.24
C HIS A 137 -23.64 12.60 14.01
N ALA A 138 -22.41 12.08 13.95
CA ALA A 138 -21.98 11.18 12.89
C ALA A 138 -22.82 9.89 12.81
N LEU A 139 -23.32 9.37 13.94
CA LEU A 139 -24.30 8.28 13.98
C LEU A 139 -25.61 8.61 13.25
N GLN A 140 -26.11 9.84 13.37
CA GLN A 140 -27.34 10.27 12.68
C GLN A 140 -27.14 10.38 11.17
N LEU A 141 -25.93 10.71 10.72
CA LEU A 141 -25.59 10.78 9.29
C LEU A 141 -25.35 9.38 8.70
N ILE A 142 -24.55 8.53 9.35
CA ILE A 142 -24.27 7.16 8.86
C ILE A 142 -25.50 6.25 8.88
N ALA A 143 -26.48 6.52 9.76
CA ALA A 143 -27.78 5.86 9.76
C ALA A 143 -28.63 6.22 8.53
N LYS A 144 -28.52 7.45 8.01
CA LYS A 144 -29.26 7.92 6.82
C LYS A 144 -28.67 7.41 5.50
N LEU A 145 -27.42 6.91 5.48
CA LEU A 145 -26.79 6.48 4.24
C LEU A 145 -27.63 5.42 3.47
N PRO A 146 -27.70 5.50 2.14
CA PRO A 146 -28.34 4.49 1.31
C PRO A 146 -27.56 3.15 1.30
N ALA A 147 -28.20 2.10 0.79
CA ALA A 147 -27.57 0.77 0.66
C ALA A 147 -26.67 0.65 -0.58
N SER A 148 -26.93 1.45 -1.61
CA SER A 148 -26.03 1.63 -2.75
C SER A 148 -24.81 2.46 -2.33
N PRO A 149 -23.58 2.07 -2.73
CA PRO A 149 -22.41 2.92 -2.53
C PRO A 149 -22.46 4.18 -3.41
N GLN A 150 -23.00 4.11 -4.62
CA GLN A 150 -23.02 5.23 -5.58
C GLN A 150 -23.76 6.44 -4.99
N ASP A 151 -24.99 6.18 -4.53
CA ASP A 151 -25.88 7.12 -3.86
C ASP A 151 -25.27 7.66 -2.53
N ALA A 152 -24.38 6.90 -1.89
CA ALA A 152 -23.78 7.23 -0.59
C ALA A 152 -22.58 8.17 -0.70
N ALA A 153 -21.88 8.19 -1.84
CA ALA A 153 -20.57 8.85 -2.00
C ALA A 153 -20.59 10.33 -1.57
N ALA A 154 -21.63 11.08 -1.94
CA ALA A 154 -21.77 12.49 -1.59
C ALA A 154 -21.98 12.70 -0.07
N MET A 155 -22.78 11.84 0.58
CA MET A 155 -23.13 11.98 1.99
C MET A 155 -21.98 11.60 2.95
N ILE A 156 -21.05 10.75 2.51
CA ILE A 156 -19.98 10.20 3.37
C ILE A 156 -19.02 11.28 3.90
N ALA A 157 -18.68 12.29 3.10
CA ALA A 157 -17.81 13.38 3.51
C ALA A 157 -18.40 14.22 4.68
N ASN A 158 -19.73 14.23 4.86
CA ASN A 158 -20.37 14.89 6.01
C ASN A 158 -20.21 14.08 7.31
N ILE A 159 -19.99 12.77 7.24
CA ILE A 159 -19.78 11.91 8.42
C ILE A 159 -18.39 12.17 9.02
N GLY A 160 -17.35 12.29 8.19
CA GLY A 160 -16.02 12.69 8.63
C GLY A 160 -15.98 14.12 9.18
N ARG A 161 -16.65 15.07 8.51
CA ARG A 161 -16.84 16.44 9.00
C ARG A 161 -17.48 16.46 10.39
N ALA A 162 -18.59 15.73 10.57
CA ALA A 162 -19.26 15.61 11.86
C ALA A 162 -18.34 15.01 12.95
N MET A 163 -17.55 13.98 12.64
CA MET A 163 -16.57 13.42 13.58
C MET A 163 -15.49 14.44 13.99
N ARG A 164 -14.92 15.17 13.03
CA ARG A 164 -13.92 16.22 13.27
C ARG A 164 -14.52 17.46 13.97
N GLY A 165 -15.85 17.54 14.10
CA GLY A 165 -16.57 18.68 14.67
C GLY A 165 -16.58 19.90 13.75
N GLU A 166 -16.45 19.66 12.44
CA GLU A 166 -16.57 20.64 11.36
C GLU A 166 -18.05 20.88 11.01
N PRO A 167 -18.43 22.06 10.48
CA PRO A 167 -19.78 22.29 10.00
C PRO A 167 -20.13 21.35 8.84
N GLU A 168 -21.37 20.89 8.79
CA GLU A 168 -21.87 20.09 7.66
C GLU A 168 -21.95 20.95 6.40
N VAL A 169 -21.46 20.44 5.26
CA VAL A 169 -21.67 21.07 3.95
C VAL A 169 -23.04 20.65 3.46
N ALA A 170 -23.90 21.63 3.17
CA ALA A 170 -25.21 21.37 2.59
C ALA A 170 -25.05 20.76 1.19
N ILE A 171 -25.46 19.50 1.07
CA ILE A 171 -25.61 18.81 -0.21
C ILE A 171 -27.11 18.60 -0.36
N ASP A 172 -27.78 19.42 -1.17
CA ASP A 172 -29.18 19.16 -1.56
C ASP A 172 -29.15 18.05 -2.64
N PRO A 173 -29.61 16.81 -2.33
CA PRO A 173 -29.60 15.71 -3.30
C PRO A 173 -30.59 15.92 -4.44
N ASP A 174 -31.51 16.89 -4.33
CA ASP A 174 -32.42 17.24 -5.42
C ASP A 174 -31.75 18.12 -6.48
N MET A 175 -30.64 18.79 -6.13
CA MET A 175 -29.98 19.79 -6.98
C MET A 175 -29.18 19.13 -8.11
N PRO A 176 -29.30 19.60 -9.37
CA PRO A 176 -28.59 19.01 -10.49
C PRO A 176 -27.10 19.38 -10.49
N ARG A 177 -26.24 18.44 -10.88
CA ARG A 177 -24.79 18.65 -11.09
C ARG A 177 -24.27 17.97 -12.36
N PHE A 178 -23.08 18.37 -12.82
CA PHE A 178 -22.38 17.75 -13.95
C PHE A 178 -21.40 16.68 -13.45
N ASP A 179 -21.61 15.42 -13.84
CA ASP A 179 -20.65 14.34 -13.57
C ASP A 179 -19.77 14.04 -14.81
N VAL A 180 -20.28 14.26 -16.04
CA VAL A 180 -19.52 14.19 -17.31
C VAL A 180 -19.99 15.27 -18.30
N LEU A 181 -19.06 15.95 -18.96
CA LEU A 181 -19.32 16.80 -20.13
C LEU A 181 -18.26 16.52 -21.20
N ARG A 182 -18.70 16.05 -22.38
CA ARG A 182 -17.84 15.79 -23.54
C ARG A 182 -18.39 16.52 -24.77
N VAL A 183 -17.51 17.22 -25.49
CA VAL A 183 -17.85 17.99 -26.69
C VAL A 183 -16.84 17.66 -27.80
N GLU A 184 -17.35 17.33 -28.99
CA GLU A 184 -16.55 17.04 -30.18
C GLU A 184 -16.33 18.29 -31.04
N LYS A 185 -15.39 18.21 -32.01
CA LYS A 185 -15.00 19.35 -32.86
C LYS A 185 -16.12 19.91 -33.75
N ASP A 186 -17.20 19.15 -33.95
CA ASP A 186 -18.39 19.57 -34.70
C ASP A 186 -19.50 20.16 -33.80
N GLY A 187 -19.23 20.28 -32.48
CA GLY A 187 -20.19 20.73 -31.47
C GLY A 187 -21.06 19.61 -30.87
N SER A 188 -20.93 18.36 -31.34
CA SER A 188 -21.68 17.22 -30.81
C SER A 188 -21.36 17.03 -29.33
N THR A 189 -22.39 17.08 -28.48
CA THR A 189 -22.21 17.20 -27.03
C THR A 189 -22.97 16.10 -26.28
N VAL A 190 -22.28 15.46 -25.33
CA VAL A 190 -22.82 14.48 -24.40
C VAL A 190 -22.62 14.99 -22.98
N ILE A 191 -23.71 15.00 -22.20
CA ILE A 191 -23.76 15.48 -20.82
C ILE A 191 -24.35 14.38 -19.95
N ALA A 192 -23.66 14.00 -18.89
CA ALA A 192 -24.20 13.15 -17.84
C ALA A 192 -23.99 13.78 -16.47
N GLY A 193 -24.85 13.41 -15.53
CA GLY A 193 -24.90 14.04 -14.23
C GLY A 193 -25.92 13.36 -13.34
N SER A 194 -26.27 14.03 -12.25
CA SER A 194 -27.24 13.52 -11.28
C SER A 194 -28.09 14.65 -10.69
N ALA A 195 -29.32 14.33 -10.32
CA ALA A 195 -30.36 15.23 -9.79
C ALA A 195 -31.42 14.42 -8.99
N ALA A 196 -32.47 15.08 -8.49
CA ALA A 196 -33.60 14.42 -7.83
C ALA A 196 -34.16 13.20 -8.62
N PRO A 197 -34.35 12.02 -7.98
CA PRO A 197 -34.84 10.81 -8.64
C PRO A 197 -36.15 10.97 -9.44
N GLY A 198 -36.07 10.82 -10.76
CA GLY A 198 -37.20 11.04 -11.68
C GLY A 198 -37.65 12.50 -11.84
N ALA A 199 -36.81 13.48 -11.52
CA ALA A 199 -36.99 14.86 -11.94
C ALA A 199 -36.77 15.02 -13.46
N LYS A 200 -37.39 16.04 -14.06
CA LYS A 200 -37.04 16.48 -15.42
C LYS A 200 -35.80 17.37 -15.34
N VAL A 201 -34.71 16.98 -15.98
CA VAL A 201 -33.45 17.74 -16.06
C VAL A 201 -33.39 18.45 -17.42
N GLU A 202 -33.08 19.74 -17.40
CA GLU A 202 -33.07 20.63 -18.56
C GLU A 202 -31.73 21.36 -18.67
N VAL A 203 -31.01 21.13 -19.77
CA VAL A 203 -29.78 21.83 -20.12
C VAL A 203 -30.17 23.14 -20.77
N HIS A 204 -29.59 24.24 -20.29
CA HIS A 204 -29.74 25.56 -20.86
C HIS A 204 -28.40 26.09 -21.34
N ASP A 205 -28.41 26.85 -22.44
CA ASP A 205 -27.31 27.73 -22.85
C ASP A 205 -27.75 29.18 -22.64
N GLY A 206 -27.21 29.80 -21.58
CA GLY A 206 -27.51 31.17 -21.11
C GLY A 206 -28.97 31.43 -20.68
N SER A 207 -29.92 31.33 -21.61
CA SER A 207 -31.37 31.48 -21.37
C SER A 207 -32.23 30.54 -22.23
N ASN A 208 -31.64 29.82 -23.18
CA ASN A 208 -32.34 28.91 -24.06
C ASN A 208 -32.23 27.49 -23.51
N ASN A 209 -33.35 26.79 -23.28
CA ASN A 209 -33.32 25.33 -23.08
C ASN A 209 -32.93 24.66 -24.41
N ILE A 210 -31.84 23.88 -24.39
CA ILE A 210 -31.28 23.23 -25.59
C ILE A 210 -31.53 21.72 -25.63
N ALA A 211 -31.73 21.08 -24.47
CA ALA A 211 -31.99 19.65 -24.34
C ALA A 211 -32.62 19.32 -22.97
N SER A 212 -33.38 18.21 -22.89
CA SER A 212 -33.90 17.72 -21.60
C SER A 212 -34.04 16.21 -21.55
N ALA A 213 -33.81 15.63 -20.37
CA ALA A 213 -34.09 14.23 -20.06
C ALA A 213 -34.81 14.10 -18.71
N THR A 214 -35.12 12.86 -18.31
CA THR A 214 -35.64 12.53 -16.98
C THR A 214 -34.57 11.77 -16.22
N ALA A 215 -34.28 12.18 -14.99
CA ALA A 215 -33.37 11.45 -14.11
C ALA A 215 -33.88 10.03 -13.80
N SER A 216 -32.96 9.10 -13.57
CA SER A 216 -33.25 7.71 -13.22
C SER A 216 -33.96 7.61 -11.85
N PRO A 217 -34.49 6.43 -11.47
CA PRO A 217 -34.91 6.17 -10.09
C PRO A 217 -33.80 6.30 -9.03
N ASN A 218 -32.53 6.35 -9.45
CA ASN A 218 -31.37 6.54 -8.58
C ASN A 218 -30.84 8.00 -8.63
N GLY A 219 -31.33 8.81 -9.57
CA GLY A 219 -30.96 10.23 -9.75
C GLY A 219 -30.06 10.53 -10.95
N ASP A 220 -29.42 9.54 -11.56
CA ASP A 220 -28.52 9.73 -12.71
C ASP A 220 -29.28 10.20 -13.96
N PHE A 221 -28.67 11.03 -14.79
CA PHE A 221 -29.17 11.36 -16.12
C PHE A 221 -28.06 11.32 -17.17
N ALA A 222 -28.44 11.07 -18.42
CA ALA A 222 -27.60 11.24 -19.60
C ALA A 222 -28.40 11.95 -20.70
N ILE A 223 -27.77 12.91 -21.36
CA ILE A 223 -28.34 13.77 -22.39
C ILE A 223 -27.34 13.83 -23.55
N VAL A 224 -27.83 13.60 -24.76
CA VAL A 224 -27.12 13.91 -26.01
C VAL A 224 -27.87 15.06 -26.65
N LEU A 225 -27.17 16.08 -27.15
CA LEU A 225 -27.82 17.20 -27.82
C LEU A 225 -28.24 16.81 -29.25
N ASP A 226 -29.55 16.88 -29.53
CA ASP A 226 -30.12 16.66 -30.88
C ASP A 226 -29.57 17.64 -31.95
N LYS A 227 -29.02 18.77 -31.49
CA LYS A 227 -28.37 19.79 -32.31
C LYS A 227 -26.99 20.08 -31.71
N PRO A 228 -25.89 19.86 -32.45
CA PRO A 228 -24.57 20.30 -32.03
C PRO A 228 -24.54 21.77 -31.61
N LEU A 229 -23.68 22.10 -30.65
CA LEU A 229 -23.39 23.48 -30.28
C LEU A 229 -22.80 24.22 -31.48
N SER A 230 -23.13 25.50 -31.64
CA SER A 230 -22.57 26.34 -32.70
C SER A 230 -21.09 26.67 -32.43
N PRO A 231 -20.30 27.04 -33.44
CA PRO A 231 -19.00 27.64 -33.20
C PRO A 231 -19.10 28.92 -32.38
N GLY A 232 -18.29 29.03 -31.32
CA GLY A 232 -18.31 30.11 -30.34
C GLY A 232 -18.22 29.62 -28.90
N ASP A 233 -18.34 30.56 -27.97
CA ASP A 233 -18.36 30.29 -26.53
C ASP A 233 -19.81 30.10 -26.04
N HIS A 234 -20.06 28.99 -25.36
CA HIS A 234 -21.33 28.57 -24.78
C HIS A 234 -21.23 28.46 -23.25
N SER A 235 -22.34 28.70 -22.56
CA SER A 235 -22.40 28.73 -21.10
C SER A 235 -23.59 27.91 -20.59
N LEU A 236 -23.28 26.67 -20.22
CA LEU A 236 -24.26 25.64 -19.92
C LEU A 236 -24.63 25.61 -18.43
N ASP A 237 -25.93 25.64 -18.16
CA ASP A 237 -26.50 25.45 -16.82
C ASP A 237 -27.52 24.30 -16.81
N LEU A 238 -27.71 23.66 -15.65
CA LEU A 238 -28.71 22.61 -15.44
C LEU A 238 -29.84 23.13 -14.55
N LYS A 239 -31.09 22.81 -14.92
CA LYS A 239 -32.26 22.99 -14.06
C LYS A 239 -33.00 21.65 -13.92
N ALA A 240 -33.27 21.22 -12.70
CA ALA A 240 -34.08 20.04 -12.41
C ALA A 240 -35.45 20.47 -11.87
N THR A 241 -36.53 19.88 -12.37
CA THR A 241 -37.88 20.05 -11.82
C THR A 241 -38.37 18.72 -11.25
N THR A 242 -38.58 18.68 -9.93
CA THR A 242 -39.01 17.48 -9.20
C THR A 242 -40.46 17.09 -9.55
N LYS A 243 -40.90 15.92 -9.07
CA LYS A 243 -42.27 15.43 -9.27
C LYS A 243 -43.34 16.29 -8.59
N GLU A 244 -42.96 17.04 -7.55
CA GLU A 244 -43.80 18.03 -6.86
C GLU A 244 -43.85 19.39 -7.61
N GLY A 245 -43.06 19.56 -8.67
CA GLY A 245 -42.93 20.82 -9.41
C GLY A 245 -41.95 21.84 -8.79
N LYS A 246 -41.10 21.44 -7.83
CA LYS A 246 -39.99 22.27 -7.31
C LYS A 246 -38.92 22.33 -8.40
N THR A 247 -38.69 23.50 -9.01
CA THR A 247 -37.54 23.71 -9.90
C THR A 247 -36.33 24.19 -9.12
N ILE A 248 -35.16 23.59 -9.40
CA ILE A 248 -33.88 23.82 -8.74
C ILE A 248 -32.81 24.00 -9.82
N GLY A 249 -32.03 25.06 -9.76
CA GLY A 249 -30.87 25.28 -10.63
C GLY A 249 -29.59 24.68 -10.03
N SER A 250 -28.60 24.41 -10.87
CA SER A 250 -27.26 24.02 -10.41
C SER A 250 -26.49 25.20 -9.82
N GLU A 251 -25.57 24.92 -8.90
CA GLU A 251 -24.48 25.83 -8.51
C GLU A 251 -23.29 25.79 -9.49
N GLU A 252 -23.28 24.84 -10.42
CA GLU A 252 -22.21 24.60 -11.37
C GLU A 252 -22.57 25.18 -12.75
N GLN A 253 -21.60 25.82 -13.40
CA GLN A 253 -21.73 26.33 -14.76
C GLN A 253 -20.58 25.79 -15.61
N ALA A 254 -20.91 25.24 -16.78
CA ALA A 254 -19.91 24.71 -17.70
C ALA A 254 -19.71 25.64 -18.89
N THR A 255 -18.48 26.11 -19.09
CA THR A 255 -18.10 26.92 -20.25
C THR A 255 -17.50 26.01 -21.32
N VAL A 256 -17.98 26.13 -22.56
CA VAL A 256 -17.55 25.33 -23.71
C VAL A 256 -17.19 26.28 -24.85
N SER A 257 -16.01 26.13 -25.44
CA SER A 257 -15.61 26.85 -26.65
C SER A 257 -15.51 25.86 -27.82
N VAL A 258 -16.37 26.03 -28.82
CA VAL A 258 -16.41 25.22 -30.05
C VAL A 258 -15.70 25.99 -31.17
N PRO A 259 -14.67 25.44 -31.82
CA PRO A 259 -13.90 26.15 -32.83
C PRO A 259 -14.69 26.34 -34.13
N ALA A 260 -14.48 27.48 -34.80
CA ALA A 260 -15.07 27.79 -36.11
C ALA A 260 -14.34 27.13 -37.30
N ASP A 261 -13.22 26.45 -37.04
CA ASP A 261 -12.46 25.67 -38.01
C ASP A 261 -12.20 24.27 -37.40
N PRO A 262 -12.40 23.16 -38.15
CA PRO A 262 -12.23 21.80 -37.63
C PRO A 262 -10.78 21.42 -37.25
N SER A 263 -9.80 22.30 -37.50
CA SER A 263 -8.43 22.17 -36.99
C SER A 263 -8.20 22.75 -35.59
N GLY A 264 -9.20 23.42 -34.99
CA GLY A 264 -9.12 23.96 -33.63
C GLY A 264 -9.31 22.92 -32.52
N ASP A 265 -8.77 23.24 -31.34
CA ASP A 265 -8.98 22.47 -30.10
C ASP A 265 -10.30 22.89 -29.43
N VAL A 266 -11.06 21.90 -28.95
CA VAL A 266 -12.28 22.12 -28.15
C VAL A 266 -11.88 22.28 -26.68
N LEU A 267 -12.37 23.34 -26.03
CA LEU A 267 -12.14 23.60 -24.61
C LEU A 267 -13.44 23.51 -23.83
N ALA A 268 -13.52 22.57 -22.89
CA ALA A 268 -14.64 22.42 -21.96
C ALA A 268 -14.13 22.48 -20.51
N MET A 269 -14.75 23.35 -19.71
CA MET A 269 -14.38 23.60 -18.31
C MET A 269 -15.62 23.79 -17.45
N VAL A 270 -15.75 23.00 -16.39
CA VAL A 270 -16.81 23.19 -15.38
C VAL A 270 -16.27 24.04 -14.23
N THR A 271 -17.05 25.03 -13.79
CA THR A 271 -16.70 25.93 -12.69
C THR A 271 -17.81 25.95 -11.63
N LYS A 272 -17.38 26.09 -10.38
CA LYS A 272 -18.25 26.26 -9.20
C LYS A 272 -17.73 27.42 -8.35
N PRO A 273 -18.57 28.33 -7.83
CA PRO A 273 -18.12 29.41 -6.95
C PRO A 273 -17.42 28.88 -5.69
N GLY A 274 -16.10 29.05 -5.62
CA GLY A 274 -15.29 28.70 -4.45
C GLY A 274 -14.39 27.47 -4.57
N GLU A 275 -14.44 26.72 -5.69
CA GLU A 275 -13.58 25.55 -5.93
C GLU A 275 -12.65 25.74 -7.15
N ALA A 276 -11.67 24.84 -7.31
CA ALA A 276 -10.70 24.89 -8.40
C ALA A 276 -11.26 24.29 -9.70
N SER A 277 -11.13 25.02 -10.82
CA SER A 277 -11.67 24.64 -12.13
C SER A 277 -11.14 23.30 -12.65
N ARG A 278 -12.02 22.51 -13.27
CA ARG A 278 -11.66 21.23 -13.93
C ARG A 278 -11.66 21.38 -15.45
N LEU A 279 -10.52 21.08 -16.09
CA LEU A 279 -10.35 20.97 -17.55
C LEU A 279 -10.63 19.52 -17.99
N ILE A 280 -11.45 19.33 -19.02
CA ILE A 280 -12.00 18.01 -19.39
C ILE A 280 -11.71 17.62 -20.86
N SER A 281 -10.92 18.40 -21.61
CA SER A 281 -10.53 18.04 -23.00
C SER A 281 -9.16 18.58 -23.41
N GLY A 282 -8.50 17.82 -24.31
CA GLY A 282 -7.22 18.13 -24.96
C GLY A 282 -7.00 17.15 -26.14
N PRO A 283 -6.17 17.50 -27.15
CA PRO A 283 -6.21 16.82 -28.45
C PRO A 283 -5.62 15.40 -28.47
N GLN A 284 -6.41 14.47 -29.00
CA GLN A 284 -5.95 13.19 -29.55
C GLN A 284 -5.90 13.31 -31.09
N GLN A 285 -4.81 12.85 -31.71
CA GLN A 285 -4.57 12.98 -33.15
C GLN A 285 -4.61 11.62 -33.85
N ASP A 286 -5.65 11.37 -34.65
CA ASP A 286 -5.74 10.19 -35.51
C ASP A 286 -4.63 10.16 -36.57
N GLN A 287 -4.09 8.98 -36.87
CA GLN A 287 -3.29 8.77 -38.09
C GLN A 287 -3.98 7.78 -39.03
N VAL A 288 -4.23 8.29 -40.24
CA VAL A 288 -4.83 7.59 -41.37
C VAL A 288 -3.87 6.56 -41.98
N SER A 289 -4.42 5.48 -42.54
CA SER A 289 -3.65 4.51 -43.33
C SER A 289 -3.37 5.02 -44.76
N PRO A 290 -2.13 4.84 -45.27
CA PRO A 290 -1.87 4.81 -46.70
C PRO A 290 -1.76 3.37 -47.23
N LYS A 291 -2.32 3.10 -48.40
CA LYS A 291 -2.07 1.87 -49.17
C LYS A 291 -1.32 2.21 -50.47
N ASP A 292 -0.33 1.39 -50.76
CA ASP A 292 0.11 0.98 -52.10
C ASP A 292 0.64 2.05 -53.10
N GLN A 293 1.96 1.99 -53.39
CA GLN A 293 2.44 1.87 -54.78
C GLN A 293 3.93 1.50 -54.90
N SER A 294 4.27 0.92 -56.06
CA SER A 294 5.61 0.82 -56.68
C SER A 294 6.62 -0.24 -56.19
N GLN A 295 6.53 -1.42 -56.81
CA GLN A 295 7.68 -2.29 -57.17
C GLN A 295 8.45 -1.69 -58.38
N PRO A 296 9.69 -2.09 -58.76
CA PRO A 296 10.02 -3.47 -59.20
C PRO A 296 11.46 -4.04 -58.96
N GLN A 297 11.57 -5.38 -59.06
CA GLN A 297 12.71 -6.23 -59.55
C GLN A 297 14.14 -6.05 -58.95
N ALA A 298 14.80 -7.06 -58.35
CA ALA A 298 15.27 -8.41 -58.83
C ALA A 298 16.56 -8.35 -59.70
N PRO A 299 17.43 -9.41 -59.81
CA PRO A 299 17.23 -10.83 -59.41
C PRO A 299 18.44 -11.58 -58.73
N GLU A 300 18.22 -12.87 -58.39
CA GLU A 300 19.11 -14.09 -58.48
C GLU A 300 20.60 -14.05 -58.02
N GLN A 301 21.11 -14.88 -57.07
CA GLN A 301 21.44 -16.34 -57.05
C GLN A 301 22.98 -16.58 -56.96
N ILE A 302 23.47 -17.58 -56.20
CA ILE A 302 23.89 -18.92 -56.71
C ILE A 302 24.38 -19.92 -55.62
N ASN A 303 23.89 -21.15 -55.78
CA ASN A 303 24.27 -22.50 -55.30
C ASN A 303 25.58 -22.79 -54.50
N GLY A 304 25.41 -23.50 -53.37
CA GLY A 304 25.79 -24.93 -53.23
C GLY A 304 27.22 -25.33 -52.79
N VAL A 305 27.53 -26.63 -52.50
CA VAL A 305 26.73 -27.87 -52.30
C VAL A 305 27.64 -28.98 -51.68
N ASP A 306 27.14 -29.85 -50.77
CA ASP A 306 27.69 -31.18 -50.36
C ASP A 306 29.09 -31.28 -49.63
N LYS A 307 29.52 -32.34 -48.90
CA LYS A 307 28.91 -33.62 -48.38
C LYS A 307 29.65 -34.23 -47.15
N GLN A 308 29.13 -35.37 -46.65
CA GLN A 308 29.58 -36.22 -45.50
C GLN A 308 30.98 -36.87 -45.68
N GLY A 309 31.67 -37.51 -44.69
CA GLY A 309 31.45 -37.72 -43.24
C GLY A 309 32.01 -39.08 -42.70
N ARG A 310 32.22 -39.25 -41.37
CA ARG A 310 32.74 -40.47 -40.64
C ARG A 310 34.22 -40.87 -40.95
N VAL A 311 35.02 -41.64 -40.20
CA VAL A 311 35.03 -42.41 -38.90
C VAL A 311 36.54 -42.60 -38.46
N ALA A 312 36.98 -43.16 -37.30
CA ALA A 312 36.55 -43.21 -35.88
C ALA A 312 37.54 -44.09 -35.03
N ALA A 313 37.68 -43.83 -33.72
CA ALA A 313 38.23 -44.73 -32.64
C ALA A 313 39.73 -45.17 -32.66
N ALA A 314 40.44 -45.46 -31.54
CA ALA A 314 40.26 -45.13 -30.11
C ALA A 314 41.47 -45.56 -29.22
N THR A 315 41.76 -44.81 -28.13
CA THR A 315 42.36 -45.26 -26.81
C THR A 315 43.77 -45.90 -26.77
N PRO A 316 44.40 -46.14 -25.58
CA PRO A 316 44.07 -45.75 -24.19
C PRO A 316 45.16 -44.96 -23.43
N SER A 317 44.82 -44.33 -22.30
CA SER A 317 45.72 -44.17 -21.12
C SER A 317 44.99 -43.63 -19.88
N THR A 318 45.11 -44.36 -18.77
CA THR A 318 44.75 -44.03 -17.37
C THR A 318 45.68 -44.86 -16.46
N PRO A 319 45.99 -44.49 -15.20
CA PRO A 319 45.12 -43.73 -14.29
C PRO A 319 45.81 -42.68 -13.39
N THR A 320 45.03 -42.18 -12.42
CA THR A 320 45.37 -41.59 -11.10
C THR A 320 44.97 -40.13 -10.96
N ALA A 321 44.34 -39.81 -9.84
CA ALA A 321 43.64 -38.55 -9.62
C ALA A 321 44.46 -37.52 -8.83
N SER A 322 44.09 -36.25 -9.02
CA SER A 322 44.07 -35.27 -7.93
C SER A 322 42.87 -34.35 -8.12
N LEU A 323 42.28 -33.85 -7.03
CA LEU A 323 41.17 -32.90 -7.11
C LEU A 323 41.71 -31.51 -7.45
N GLY A 324 41.19 -30.93 -8.53
CA GLY A 324 41.51 -29.58 -8.98
C GLY A 324 40.28 -28.94 -9.61
N SER A 325 39.33 -28.51 -8.78
CA SER A 325 38.16 -27.76 -9.21
C SER A 325 38.58 -26.37 -9.73
N ALA A 326 38.96 -26.30 -11.00
CA ALA A 326 39.11 -25.03 -11.70
C ALA A 326 37.76 -24.29 -11.62
N PRO A 327 37.73 -23.03 -11.17
CA PRO A 327 36.48 -22.30 -11.03
C PRO A 327 35.91 -22.00 -12.42
N SER A 328 34.76 -22.61 -12.73
CA SER A 328 33.85 -22.04 -13.73
C SER A 328 33.58 -20.58 -13.36
N PRO A 329 33.67 -19.62 -14.30
CA PRO A 329 33.43 -18.22 -13.99
C PRO A 329 31.99 -18.06 -13.50
N SER A 330 31.84 -17.68 -12.23
CA SER A 330 30.54 -17.38 -11.63
C SER A 330 30.06 -16.02 -12.13
N LEU A 331 29.47 -16.00 -13.32
CA LEU A 331 28.66 -14.87 -13.79
C LEU A 331 27.61 -14.56 -12.72
N SER A 332 27.41 -13.29 -12.45
CA SER A 332 26.76 -12.80 -11.24
C SER A 332 25.71 -11.73 -11.57
N ALA A 333 24.97 -11.25 -10.56
CA ALA A 333 24.02 -10.16 -10.74
C ALA A 333 24.67 -8.86 -11.29
N ALA A 334 26.00 -8.72 -11.23
CA ALA A 334 26.74 -7.60 -11.80
C ALA A 334 26.79 -7.60 -13.35
N ASP A 335 26.49 -8.71 -14.02
CA ASP A 335 26.60 -8.82 -15.48
C ASP A 335 25.36 -8.30 -16.21
N LEU A 336 24.15 -8.63 -15.72
CA LEU A 336 22.86 -8.10 -16.18
C LEU A 336 21.74 -8.34 -15.14
N GLN A 337 21.05 -7.29 -14.70
CA GLN A 337 19.89 -7.34 -13.82
C GLN A 337 18.79 -6.37 -14.30
N ILE A 338 17.52 -6.76 -14.21
CA ILE A 338 16.37 -5.86 -14.36
C ILE A 338 15.96 -5.44 -12.94
N THR A 339 15.92 -4.14 -12.66
CA THR A 339 15.64 -3.61 -11.32
C THR A 339 14.23 -3.03 -11.19
N ALA A 340 13.67 -2.48 -12.27
CA ALA A 340 12.35 -1.90 -12.26
C ALA A 340 11.70 -1.87 -13.64
N VAL A 341 10.37 -1.93 -13.66
CA VAL A 341 9.53 -1.74 -14.84
C VAL A 341 8.42 -0.76 -14.46
N GLU A 342 8.33 0.35 -15.17
CA GLU A 342 7.31 1.38 -14.95
C GLU A 342 6.46 1.56 -16.21
N LEU A 343 5.14 1.66 -16.04
CA LEU A 343 4.17 1.84 -17.12
C LEU A 343 3.47 3.20 -16.96
N GLU A 344 3.27 3.88 -18.09
CA GLU A 344 2.53 5.13 -18.19
C GLU A 344 1.62 5.10 -19.44
N GLY A 345 0.37 4.67 -19.24
CA GLY A 345 -0.57 4.32 -20.30
C GLY A 345 -0.07 3.14 -21.14
N ASP A 346 0.30 3.42 -22.39
CA ASP A 346 0.96 2.50 -23.32
C ASP A 346 2.49 2.67 -23.39
N LYS A 347 3.08 3.63 -22.66
CA LYS A 347 4.54 3.69 -22.50
C LYS A 347 5.01 2.69 -21.46
N ILE A 348 6.16 2.08 -21.73
CA ILE A 348 6.88 1.23 -20.77
C ILE A 348 8.34 1.70 -20.66
N PHE A 349 8.84 1.70 -19.43
CA PHE A 349 10.21 2.01 -19.06
C PHE A 349 10.80 0.80 -18.33
N VAL A 350 11.88 0.21 -18.86
CA VAL A 350 12.58 -0.92 -18.26
C VAL A 350 13.96 -0.47 -17.79
N ALA A 351 14.19 -0.47 -16.48
CA ALA A 351 15.44 -0.08 -15.85
C ALA A 351 16.21 -1.27 -15.27
N GLY A 352 17.52 -1.12 -15.16
CA GLY A 352 18.38 -2.19 -14.66
C GLY A 352 19.85 -1.84 -14.61
N ASN A 353 20.65 -2.86 -14.30
CA ASN A 353 22.09 -2.81 -14.19
C ASN A 353 22.72 -3.79 -15.19
N ALA A 354 23.87 -3.45 -15.78
CA ALA A 354 24.54 -4.29 -16.77
C ALA A 354 26.03 -3.92 -16.92
N GLN A 355 26.76 -4.71 -17.70
CA GLN A 355 28.13 -4.38 -18.09
C GLN A 355 28.22 -3.03 -18.83
N LYS A 356 28.97 -2.09 -18.26
CA LYS A 356 29.19 -0.70 -18.72
C LYS A 356 29.62 -0.61 -20.19
N GLY A 357 29.09 0.37 -20.92
CA GLY A 357 29.46 0.64 -22.31
C GLY A 357 29.05 -0.47 -23.29
N ARG A 358 27.99 -1.21 -22.98
CA ARG A 358 27.32 -2.16 -23.86
C ARG A 358 25.93 -1.65 -24.20
N THR A 359 25.32 -2.19 -25.25
CA THR A 359 23.93 -1.92 -25.61
C THR A 359 23.03 -3.04 -25.08
N VAL A 360 21.88 -2.67 -24.54
CA VAL A 360 20.80 -3.57 -24.14
C VAL A 360 19.56 -3.38 -25.02
N THR A 361 18.77 -4.44 -25.19
CA THR A 361 17.50 -4.42 -25.94
C THR A 361 16.40 -5.08 -25.11
N ALA A 362 15.30 -4.38 -24.84
CA ALA A 362 14.21 -4.88 -24.01
C ALA A 362 13.02 -5.39 -24.84
N TYR A 363 12.32 -6.38 -24.28
CA TYR A 363 11.16 -7.05 -24.86
C TYR A 363 10.08 -7.29 -23.79
N ALA A 364 8.80 -7.23 -24.17
CA ALA A 364 7.67 -7.71 -23.38
C ALA A 364 6.96 -8.85 -24.13
N ASP A 365 6.83 -10.01 -23.50
CA ASP A 365 6.28 -11.24 -24.10
C ASP A 365 6.93 -11.61 -25.45
N GLY A 366 8.22 -11.28 -25.61
CA GLY A 366 8.99 -11.44 -26.85
C GLY A 366 8.78 -10.34 -27.91
N LYS A 367 7.84 -9.40 -27.74
CA LYS A 367 7.71 -8.20 -28.58
C LYS A 367 8.77 -7.18 -28.20
N HIS A 368 9.45 -6.59 -29.18
CA HIS A 368 10.50 -5.59 -28.95
C HIS A 368 9.93 -4.27 -28.40
N ILE A 369 10.47 -3.79 -27.28
CA ILE A 369 10.16 -2.47 -26.69
C ILE A 369 11.07 -1.40 -27.31
N GLY A 370 12.39 -1.60 -27.21
CA GLY A 370 13.39 -0.57 -27.48
C GLY A 370 14.81 -1.06 -27.18
N SER A 371 15.79 -0.18 -27.35
CA SER A 371 17.19 -0.43 -26.99
C SER A 371 17.83 0.82 -26.37
N ALA A 372 18.83 0.62 -25.51
CA ALA A 372 19.57 1.69 -24.85
C ALA A 372 21.01 1.27 -24.57
N ASP A 373 21.91 2.24 -24.40
CA ASP A 373 23.30 1.99 -23.98
C ASP A 373 23.43 2.08 -22.45
N VAL A 374 24.26 1.19 -21.89
CA VAL A 374 24.57 1.10 -20.47
C VAL A 374 25.63 2.12 -20.10
N ASP A 375 25.35 2.93 -19.09
CA ASP A 375 26.17 4.09 -18.72
C ASP A 375 27.52 3.74 -18.05
N GLN A 376 28.25 4.79 -17.63
CA GLN A 376 29.57 4.63 -16.98
C GLN A 376 29.49 4.11 -15.54
N LYS A 377 28.31 4.07 -14.91
CA LYS A 377 28.09 3.51 -13.57
C LYS A 377 27.60 2.07 -13.64
N GLY A 378 26.91 1.69 -14.72
CA GLY A 378 26.39 0.37 -15.01
C GLY A 378 24.86 0.35 -15.16
N HIS A 379 24.18 1.48 -15.23
CA HIS A 379 22.71 1.56 -15.31
C HIS A 379 22.22 1.67 -16.76
N PHE A 380 20.97 1.27 -17.00
CA PHE A 380 20.26 1.50 -18.24
C PHE A 380 18.78 1.84 -18.00
N VAL A 381 18.17 2.54 -18.98
CA VAL A 381 16.71 2.66 -19.12
C VAL A 381 16.35 2.46 -20.58
N VAL A 382 15.46 1.52 -20.88
CA VAL A 382 14.84 1.36 -22.18
C VAL A 382 13.41 1.90 -22.14
N GLU A 383 13.12 2.93 -22.92
CA GLU A 383 11.75 3.42 -23.18
C GLU A 383 11.21 2.78 -24.47
N GLY A 384 9.89 2.52 -24.51
CA GLY A 384 9.17 2.20 -25.73
C GLY A 384 7.65 2.30 -25.55
N GLN A 385 6.92 2.16 -26.66
CA GLN A 385 5.46 1.96 -26.64
C GLN A 385 5.16 0.47 -26.67
N MET A 386 4.37 -0.01 -25.71
CA MET A 386 3.98 -1.42 -25.60
C MET A 386 2.62 -1.54 -24.87
N PRO A 387 1.50 -1.63 -25.61
CA PRO A 387 0.20 -1.92 -25.01
C PRO A 387 0.21 -3.34 -24.42
N LEU A 388 0.16 -3.42 -23.09
CA LEU A 388 0.06 -4.66 -22.31
C LEU A 388 -1.27 -4.72 -21.58
N THR A 389 -1.87 -5.91 -21.53
CA THR A 389 -3.11 -6.19 -20.80
C THR A 389 -2.90 -6.13 -19.28
N VAL A 390 -3.99 -6.06 -18.53
CA VAL A 390 -3.97 -6.32 -17.08
C VAL A 390 -3.73 -7.82 -16.87
N GLY A 391 -2.80 -8.19 -15.98
CA GLY A 391 -2.43 -9.58 -15.70
C GLY A 391 -0.93 -9.87 -15.84
N GLN A 392 -0.59 -11.16 -16.02
CA GLN A 392 0.78 -11.67 -16.00
C GLN A 392 1.49 -11.49 -17.35
N HIS A 393 2.69 -10.92 -17.31
CA HIS A 393 3.54 -10.60 -18.46
C HIS A 393 5.03 -10.91 -18.16
N ILE A 394 5.85 -11.06 -19.19
CA ILE A 394 7.30 -11.32 -19.03
C ILE A 394 8.10 -10.23 -19.73
N ILE A 395 8.88 -9.47 -18.96
CA ILE A 395 9.92 -8.59 -19.51
C ILE A 395 11.21 -9.40 -19.68
N SER A 396 11.92 -9.17 -20.78
CA SER A 396 13.27 -9.71 -20.97
C SER A 396 14.19 -8.68 -21.61
N VAL A 397 15.48 -8.75 -21.30
CA VAL A 397 16.50 -7.80 -21.76
C VAL A 397 17.69 -8.58 -22.30
N ASP A 398 18.07 -8.32 -23.56
CA ASP A 398 19.27 -8.84 -24.20
C ASP A 398 20.44 -7.88 -24.02
N LEU A 399 21.51 -8.32 -23.34
CA LEU A 399 22.81 -7.65 -23.36
C LEU A 399 23.57 -8.07 -24.63
N LYS A 400 24.14 -7.10 -25.34
CA LYS A 400 24.88 -7.31 -26.60
C LYS A 400 26.38 -7.01 -26.44
N ASP A 401 27.18 -7.64 -27.31
CA ASP A 401 28.57 -7.24 -27.53
C ASP A 401 28.70 -6.10 -28.55
N ALA A 402 29.92 -5.62 -28.76
CA ALA A 402 30.24 -4.54 -29.69
C ALA A 402 29.97 -4.90 -31.18
N ASN A 403 29.66 -6.17 -31.49
CA ASN A 403 29.25 -6.63 -32.82
C ASN A 403 27.72 -6.78 -32.92
N GLY A 404 26.96 -6.37 -31.89
CA GLY A 404 25.52 -6.50 -31.81
C GLY A 404 25.01 -7.90 -31.46
N LYS A 405 25.90 -8.87 -31.22
CA LYS A 405 25.52 -10.25 -30.88
C LYS A 405 25.09 -10.32 -29.42
N VAL A 406 23.96 -10.98 -29.15
CA VAL A 406 23.51 -11.22 -27.76
C VAL A 406 24.50 -12.12 -27.02
N THR A 407 24.90 -11.70 -25.82
CA THR A 407 25.80 -12.41 -24.91
C THR A 407 25.09 -13.01 -23.71
N LEU A 408 24.01 -12.38 -23.24
CA LEU A 408 23.23 -12.80 -22.07
C LEU A 408 21.81 -12.22 -22.19
N ARG A 409 20.79 -12.99 -21.82
CA ARG A 409 19.40 -12.52 -21.71
C ARG A 409 18.96 -12.56 -20.25
N ALA A 410 18.48 -11.47 -19.69
CA ALA A 410 17.69 -11.49 -18.45
C ALA A 410 16.21 -11.68 -18.76
N SER A 411 15.46 -12.31 -17.87
CA SER A 411 14.00 -12.41 -17.96
C SER A 411 13.37 -12.31 -16.58
N VAL A 412 12.38 -11.43 -16.42
CA VAL A 412 11.65 -11.21 -15.18
C VAL A 412 10.14 -11.22 -15.45
N PRO A 413 9.35 -12.05 -14.76
CA PRO A 413 7.89 -11.96 -14.80
C PRO A 413 7.40 -10.76 -13.98
N PHE A 414 6.29 -10.18 -14.38
CA PHE A 414 5.59 -9.15 -13.59
C PHE A 414 4.08 -9.22 -13.86
N ASN A 415 3.30 -8.67 -12.94
CA ASN A 415 1.84 -8.60 -13.08
C ASN A 415 1.42 -7.14 -13.23
N ARG A 416 0.89 -6.73 -14.39
CA ARG A 416 0.30 -5.39 -14.60
C ARG A 416 -1.03 -5.32 -13.81
N PRO A 417 -1.17 -4.44 -12.80
CA PRO A 417 -2.44 -4.18 -12.14
C PRO A 417 -3.29 -3.18 -12.96
N GLU A 418 -4.51 -2.90 -12.50
CA GLU A 418 -5.41 -1.94 -13.13
C GLU A 418 -4.98 -0.49 -12.83
N GLY A 419 -4.51 0.23 -13.85
CA GLY A 419 -4.17 1.65 -13.75
C GLY A 419 -3.26 2.15 -14.88
N ASP A 420 -3.28 3.48 -15.09
CA ASP A 420 -2.45 4.17 -16.09
C ASP A 420 -1.02 4.43 -15.64
N GLN A 421 -0.72 4.46 -14.34
CA GLN A 421 0.62 4.70 -13.82
C GLN A 421 0.98 3.64 -12.77
N VAL A 422 1.99 2.82 -13.06
CA VAL A 422 2.42 1.72 -12.17
C VAL A 422 3.93 1.57 -12.22
N ALA A 423 4.61 1.74 -11.09
CA ALA A 423 5.99 1.31 -10.91
C ALA A 423 6.01 -0.09 -10.25
N VAL A 424 6.82 -0.99 -10.79
CA VAL A 424 6.98 -2.37 -10.34
C VAL A 424 8.48 -2.64 -10.18
N VAL A 425 8.95 -2.82 -8.95
CA VAL A 425 10.40 -2.89 -8.64
C VAL A 425 10.82 -4.27 -8.14
N ALA A 426 12.10 -4.59 -8.32
CA ALA A 426 12.73 -5.70 -7.65
C ALA A 426 12.88 -5.36 -6.15
N PRO A 427 12.59 -6.28 -5.22
CA PRO A 427 12.77 -6.03 -3.79
C PRO A 427 14.26 -5.79 -3.48
N GLU A 428 14.58 -4.64 -2.89
CA GLU A 428 15.96 -4.24 -2.58
C GLU A 428 16.56 -5.19 -1.53
N ALA A 429 17.76 -5.71 -1.82
CA ALA A 429 18.35 -6.83 -1.07
C ALA A 429 19.00 -6.39 0.25
N GLN A 430 18.17 -5.98 1.21
CA GLN A 430 18.61 -5.53 2.53
C GLN A 430 19.31 -6.68 3.30
N PRO A 431 20.62 -6.56 3.64
CA PRO A 431 21.38 -7.67 4.18
C PRO A 431 21.09 -7.90 5.67
N GLY A 432 20.09 -8.72 6.00
CA GLY A 432 19.88 -9.17 7.39
C GLY A 432 18.48 -9.59 7.82
N VAL A 433 17.47 -9.56 6.95
CA VAL A 433 16.12 -10.06 7.28
C VAL A 433 15.64 -11.11 6.29
N ALA A 434 15.26 -12.28 6.80
CA ALA A 434 14.66 -13.34 5.99
C ALA A 434 13.17 -13.06 5.79
N SER A 435 12.79 -12.71 4.56
CA SER A 435 11.38 -12.52 4.17
C SER A 435 10.99 -13.56 3.12
N SER A 436 9.94 -14.32 3.42
CA SER A 436 9.52 -15.50 2.65
C SER A 436 8.93 -15.12 1.29
N THR A 437 9.38 -15.78 0.22
CA THR A 437 8.74 -15.70 -1.10
C THR A 437 7.39 -16.42 -1.08
N VAL A 438 6.37 -15.83 -1.71
CA VAL A 438 4.97 -16.29 -1.59
C VAL A 438 4.43 -16.85 -2.91
N SER A 439 4.54 -18.18 -3.08
CA SER A 439 3.80 -18.95 -4.09
C SER A 439 2.35 -19.22 -3.64
N PRO A 440 1.38 -19.53 -4.53
CA PRO A 440 -0.01 -19.81 -4.15
C PRO A 440 -0.18 -20.87 -3.05
N ALA A 441 0.51 -22.01 -3.14
CA ALA A 441 0.54 -23.05 -2.10
C ALA A 441 1.11 -22.58 -0.74
N THR A 442 1.82 -21.45 -0.72
CA THR A 442 2.28 -20.78 0.51
C THR A 442 1.35 -19.64 0.94
N VAL A 443 0.47 -19.11 0.09
CA VAL A 443 -0.61 -18.18 0.54
C VAL A 443 -1.52 -18.94 1.51
N ASP A 444 -1.98 -20.12 1.11
CA ASP A 444 -2.80 -21.00 1.94
C ASP A 444 -2.07 -21.37 3.24
N SER A 445 -0.82 -21.83 3.16
CA SER A 445 -0.02 -22.20 4.33
C SER A 445 0.20 -21.00 5.28
N ASN A 446 0.62 -19.83 4.77
CA ASN A 446 0.83 -18.62 5.58
C ASN A 446 -0.47 -18.04 6.16
N LEU A 447 -1.64 -18.30 5.54
CA LEU A 447 -2.95 -17.93 6.07
C LEU A 447 -3.39 -18.90 7.16
N PHE A 448 -3.23 -20.20 6.93
CA PHE A 448 -3.55 -21.26 7.88
C PHE A 448 -2.71 -21.16 9.15
N ASP A 449 -1.40 -20.96 9.02
CA ASP A 449 -0.53 -20.79 10.17
C ASP A 449 -0.86 -19.51 10.94
N ARG A 450 -1.28 -18.39 10.31
CA ARG A 450 -1.82 -17.21 11.00
C ARG A 450 -3.08 -17.50 11.82
N GLN A 451 -3.98 -18.34 11.31
CA GLN A 451 -5.17 -18.77 12.07
C GLN A 451 -4.79 -19.64 13.27
N ARG A 452 -3.82 -20.54 13.10
CA ARG A 452 -3.29 -21.41 14.16
C ARG A 452 -2.52 -20.62 15.23
N ASP A 453 -1.77 -19.61 14.82
CA ASP A 453 -1.12 -18.63 15.70
C ASP A 453 -2.16 -17.88 16.56
N THR A 454 -3.32 -17.56 15.96
CA THR A 454 -4.45 -16.93 16.64
C THR A 454 -5.17 -17.89 17.59
N LEU A 455 -5.30 -19.17 17.22
CA LEU A 455 -5.79 -20.25 18.08
C LEU A 455 -4.88 -20.46 19.30
N ALA A 456 -3.57 -20.55 19.11
CA ALA A 456 -2.59 -20.68 20.18
C ALA A 456 -2.70 -19.52 21.19
N LYS A 457 -2.78 -18.27 20.68
CA LYS A 457 -2.95 -17.06 21.52
C LYS A 457 -4.29 -17.05 22.27
N SER A 458 -5.38 -17.42 21.61
CA SER A 458 -6.72 -17.47 22.24
C SER A 458 -6.83 -18.56 23.30
N PHE A 459 -6.22 -19.73 23.06
CA PHE A 459 -6.16 -20.79 24.05
C PHE A 459 -5.26 -20.42 25.23
N ALA A 460 -4.09 -19.81 24.99
CA ALA A 460 -3.20 -19.33 26.05
C ALA A 460 -3.87 -18.27 26.94
N LEU A 461 -4.67 -17.38 26.37
CA LEU A 461 -5.50 -16.44 27.13
C LEU A 461 -6.51 -17.18 28.04
N LEU A 462 -7.23 -18.16 27.50
CA LEU A 462 -8.17 -18.96 28.29
C LEU A 462 -7.47 -19.78 29.39
N SER A 463 -6.34 -20.42 29.11
CA SER A 463 -5.61 -21.22 30.12
C SER A 463 -5.01 -20.35 31.22
N ASN A 464 -4.50 -19.16 30.89
CA ASN A 464 -3.90 -18.24 31.86
C ASN A 464 -4.93 -17.68 32.87
N LEU A 465 -6.23 -17.67 32.53
CA LEU A 465 -7.29 -17.34 33.49
C LEU A 465 -7.42 -18.35 34.63
N PHE A 466 -6.99 -19.60 34.44
CA PHE A 466 -7.02 -20.68 35.43
C PHE A 466 -5.63 -21.02 36.01
N ALA A 467 -4.58 -20.29 35.59
CA ALA A 467 -3.22 -20.47 36.10
C ALA A 467 -3.15 -20.20 37.61
N ASP A 468 -2.19 -20.83 38.28
CA ASP A 468 -1.92 -20.68 39.73
C ASP A 468 -3.14 -21.00 40.64
N GLY A 469 -4.13 -21.73 40.14
CA GLY A 469 -5.37 -22.04 40.87
C GLY A 469 -6.38 -20.89 40.94
N LYS A 470 -6.22 -19.86 40.10
CA LYS A 470 -7.12 -18.69 40.04
C LYS A 470 -8.51 -19.08 39.53
N THR A 471 -9.53 -18.43 40.07
CA THR A 471 -10.92 -18.51 39.59
C THR A 471 -11.27 -17.24 38.82
N PRO A 472 -11.42 -17.28 37.48
CA PRO A 472 -11.75 -16.11 36.69
C PRO A 472 -13.19 -15.63 36.89
N THR A 473 -13.44 -14.36 36.58
CA THR A 473 -14.81 -13.82 36.56
C THR A 473 -15.59 -14.40 35.38
N LEU A 474 -16.92 -14.43 35.50
CA LEU A 474 -17.80 -14.87 34.41
C LEU A 474 -17.60 -14.03 33.12
N GLU A 475 -17.28 -12.75 33.27
CA GLU A 475 -17.03 -11.84 32.14
C GLU A 475 -15.70 -12.15 31.43
N SER A 476 -14.59 -12.31 32.15
CA SER A 476 -13.31 -12.65 31.52
C SER A 476 -13.32 -14.06 30.94
N LEU A 477 -13.98 -15.01 31.62
CA LEU A 477 -14.23 -16.35 31.10
C LEU A 477 -15.06 -16.32 29.81
N ALA A 478 -16.15 -15.53 29.75
CA ALA A 478 -16.96 -15.40 28.55
C ALA A 478 -16.14 -14.79 27.38
N ALA A 479 -15.38 -13.72 27.63
CA ALA A 479 -14.55 -13.09 26.62
C ALA A 479 -13.47 -14.04 26.05
N SER A 480 -12.72 -14.73 26.91
CA SER A 480 -11.70 -15.69 26.47
C SER A 480 -12.30 -16.95 25.83
N ARG A 481 -13.47 -17.40 26.28
CA ARG A 481 -14.23 -18.48 25.62
C ARG A 481 -14.63 -18.08 24.20
N SER A 482 -15.21 -16.89 24.01
CA SER A 482 -15.60 -16.42 22.68
C SER A 482 -14.40 -16.25 21.76
N ALA A 483 -13.28 -15.69 22.25
CA ALA A 483 -12.04 -15.60 21.48
C ALA A 483 -11.54 -16.99 21.01
N LEU A 484 -11.59 -18.00 21.88
CA LEU A 484 -11.26 -19.37 21.51
C LEU A 484 -12.27 -19.97 20.52
N GLU A 485 -13.57 -19.75 20.69
CA GLU A 485 -14.60 -20.25 19.76
C GLU A 485 -14.44 -19.66 18.35
N PHE A 486 -14.15 -18.36 18.22
CA PHE A 486 -13.84 -17.73 16.93
C PHE A 486 -12.56 -18.30 16.30
N ALA A 487 -11.48 -18.47 17.08
CA ALA A 487 -10.21 -18.98 16.54
C ALA A 487 -10.29 -20.46 16.13
N LEU A 488 -10.99 -21.29 16.91
CA LEU A 488 -11.30 -22.68 16.55
C LEU A 488 -12.15 -22.75 15.28
N LYS A 489 -13.18 -21.91 15.16
CA LYS A 489 -14.02 -21.87 13.95
C LYS A 489 -13.22 -21.48 12.72
N ALA A 490 -12.32 -20.49 12.82
CA ALA A 490 -11.48 -20.08 11.70
C ALA A 490 -10.60 -21.22 11.15
N VAL A 491 -10.00 -22.02 12.03
CA VAL A 491 -9.18 -23.19 11.65
C VAL A 491 -10.06 -24.35 11.12
N ALA A 492 -11.22 -24.61 11.73
CA ALA A 492 -12.15 -25.67 11.30
C ALA A 492 -12.84 -25.37 9.95
N ASP A 493 -13.13 -24.11 9.65
CA ASP A 493 -13.71 -23.67 8.37
C ASP A 493 -12.67 -23.57 7.24
N PHE A 494 -11.37 -23.61 7.53
CA PHE A 494 -10.31 -23.40 6.52
C PHE A 494 -10.36 -24.43 5.39
N ARG A 495 -10.32 -23.98 4.13
CA ARG A 495 -10.28 -24.84 2.94
C ARG A 495 -9.09 -24.43 2.06
N PRO A 496 -8.06 -25.29 1.89
CA PRO A 496 -6.96 -25.00 0.98
C PRO A 496 -7.44 -24.97 -0.47
N THR A 497 -6.82 -24.14 -1.30
CA THR A 497 -7.13 -24.05 -2.73
C THR A 497 -6.71 -25.31 -3.49
N PRO A 498 -7.25 -25.56 -4.70
CA PRO A 498 -6.77 -26.62 -5.60
C PRO A 498 -5.30 -26.47 -6.04
N SER A 499 -4.61 -25.38 -5.67
CA SER A 499 -3.19 -25.15 -5.95
C SER A 499 -2.25 -25.58 -4.81
N THR A 500 -2.80 -25.93 -3.64
CA THR A 500 -2.03 -26.45 -2.50
C THR A 500 -1.68 -27.93 -2.72
N ASP A 501 -0.45 -28.31 -2.35
CA ASP A 501 0.04 -29.69 -2.43
C ASP A 501 -0.90 -30.69 -1.73
N GLN A 502 -1.11 -31.87 -2.31
CA GLN A 502 -2.06 -32.85 -1.77
C GLN A 502 -1.66 -33.34 -0.36
N THR A 503 -0.37 -33.44 -0.05
CA THR A 503 0.12 -33.80 1.28
C THR A 503 -0.15 -32.68 2.28
N ALA A 504 0.11 -31.43 1.87
CA ALA A 504 -0.16 -30.23 2.66
C ALA A 504 -1.67 -30.07 2.94
N SER A 505 -2.52 -30.22 1.92
CA SER A 505 -3.98 -30.18 2.01
C SER A 505 -4.52 -31.25 2.98
N THR A 506 -4.00 -32.48 2.88
CA THR A 506 -4.36 -33.58 3.79
C THR A 506 -3.97 -33.28 5.24
N PHE A 507 -2.80 -32.67 5.47
CA PHE A 507 -2.35 -32.23 6.79
C PHE A 507 -3.25 -31.11 7.36
N MET A 508 -3.55 -30.07 6.57
CA MET A 508 -4.43 -28.98 7.00
C MET A 508 -5.84 -29.48 7.36
N ALA A 509 -6.38 -30.42 6.58
CA ALA A 509 -7.66 -31.05 6.88
C ALA A 509 -7.66 -31.83 8.21
N GLY A 510 -6.57 -32.52 8.54
CA GLY A 510 -6.42 -33.20 9.83
C GLY A 510 -6.39 -32.23 11.02
N MET A 511 -5.65 -31.12 10.88
CA MET A 511 -5.61 -30.06 11.89
C MET A 511 -6.98 -29.38 12.07
N ALA A 512 -7.74 -29.16 10.98
CA ALA A 512 -9.09 -28.60 11.01
C ALA A 512 -10.11 -29.53 11.71
N ASP A 513 -9.98 -30.84 11.52
CA ASP A 513 -10.77 -31.87 12.24
C ASP A 513 -10.51 -31.86 13.77
N GLN A 514 -9.28 -31.61 14.21
CA GLN A 514 -8.99 -31.43 15.64
C GLN A 514 -9.58 -30.11 16.19
N ALA A 515 -9.56 -29.03 15.40
CA ALA A 515 -10.19 -27.76 15.77
C ALA A 515 -11.72 -27.88 15.88
N ASP A 516 -12.39 -28.61 14.99
CA ASP A 516 -13.84 -28.86 15.10
C ASP A 516 -14.17 -29.71 16.34
N LYS A 517 -13.38 -30.75 16.63
CA LYS A 517 -13.52 -31.55 17.86
C LYS A 517 -13.36 -30.70 19.14
N ALA A 518 -12.37 -29.82 19.17
CA ALA A 518 -12.21 -28.86 20.28
C ALA A 518 -13.42 -27.91 20.39
N LEU A 519 -13.98 -27.47 19.26
CA LEU A 519 -15.16 -26.59 19.20
C LEU A 519 -16.44 -27.30 19.67
N VAL A 520 -16.60 -28.60 19.36
CA VAL A 520 -17.68 -29.45 19.91
C VAL A 520 -17.54 -29.60 21.43
N VAL A 521 -16.33 -29.90 21.94
CA VAL A 521 -16.08 -29.99 23.39
C VAL A 521 -16.36 -28.63 24.07
N LEU A 522 -15.91 -27.52 23.48
CA LEU A 522 -16.14 -26.18 24.01
C LEU A 522 -17.65 -25.87 24.10
N LYS A 523 -18.43 -26.22 23.08
CA LYS A 523 -19.89 -26.03 23.06
C LYS A 523 -20.64 -26.87 24.10
N GLN A 524 -20.10 -28.01 24.53
CA GLN A 524 -20.70 -28.82 25.60
C GLN A 524 -20.46 -28.24 27.01
N VAL A 525 -19.47 -27.35 27.18
CA VAL A 525 -19.23 -26.66 28.47
C VAL A 525 -20.28 -25.56 28.69
N PRO A 526 -21.03 -25.57 29.82
CA PRO A 526 -21.99 -24.51 30.15
C PRO A 526 -21.31 -23.14 30.27
N THR A 527 -21.86 -22.14 29.56
CA THR A 527 -21.31 -20.77 29.47
C THR A 527 -21.20 -20.06 30.81
N ALA A 528 -22.08 -20.38 31.77
CA ALA A 528 -22.12 -19.78 33.11
C ALA A 528 -21.39 -20.58 34.20
N SER A 529 -20.46 -21.50 33.86
CA SER A 529 -19.78 -22.35 34.84
C SER A 529 -18.25 -22.35 34.71
N VAL A 530 -17.60 -21.64 35.64
CA VAL A 530 -16.14 -21.61 35.80
C VAL A 530 -15.58 -23.02 36.05
N THR A 531 -16.24 -23.79 36.93
CA THR A 531 -15.82 -25.16 37.28
C THR A 531 -15.95 -26.13 36.10
N ALA A 532 -16.99 -26.00 35.28
CA ALA A 532 -17.14 -26.86 34.11
C ALA A 532 -16.07 -26.55 33.04
N MET A 533 -15.68 -25.29 32.86
CA MET A 533 -14.55 -24.95 32.00
C MET A 533 -13.22 -25.49 32.54
N ALA A 534 -12.95 -25.35 33.84
CA ALA A 534 -11.75 -25.89 34.47
C ALA A 534 -11.62 -27.41 34.26
N ASN A 535 -12.73 -28.15 34.37
CA ASN A 535 -12.78 -29.60 34.13
C ASN A 535 -12.58 -29.98 32.64
N ALA A 536 -13.01 -29.12 31.70
CA ALA A 536 -12.85 -29.35 30.26
C ALA A 536 -11.48 -28.89 29.72
N LEU A 537 -10.78 -28.00 30.43
CA LEU A 537 -9.52 -27.39 30.00
C LEU A 537 -8.43 -28.41 29.62
N PRO A 538 -8.24 -29.57 30.29
CA PRO A 538 -7.28 -30.59 29.86
C PRO A 538 -7.64 -31.24 28.53
N THR A 539 -8.92 -31.51 28.29
CA THR A 539 -9.42 -32.08 27.02
C THR A 539 -9.30 -31.07 25.88
N LEU A 540 -9.66 -29.81 26.15
CA LEU A 540 -9.46 -28.70 25.21
C LEU A 540 -7.97 -28.51 24.89
N LYS A 541 -7.08 -28.61 25.89
CA LYS A 541 -5.63 -28.54 25.67
C LYS A 541 -5.17 -29.64 24.71
N SER A 542 -5.55 -30.89 24.96
CA SER A 542 -5.16 -32.02 24.10
C SER A 542 -5.58 -31.83 22.63
N LEU A 543 -6.80 -31.36 22.40
CA LEU A 543 -7.33 -31.13 21.04
C LEU A 543 -6.74 -29.87 20.38
N VAL A 544 -6.43 -28.82 21.15
CA VAL A 544 -5.76 -27.61 20.64
C VAL A 544 -4.28 -27.90 20.35
N ASP A 545 -3.57 -28.61 21.23
CA ASP A 545 -2.20 -29.10 20.98
C ASP A 545 -2.18 -29.93 19.67
N ALA A 546 -3.16 -30.81 19.48
CA ALA A 546 -3.31 -31.63 18.26
C ALA A 546 -3.66 -30.82 16.99
N ALA A 547 -4.36 -29.68 17.11
CA ALA A 547 -4.56 -28.74 16.00
C ALA A 547 -3.32 -27.85 15.72
N LEU A 548 -2.34 -27.86 16.62
CA LEU A 548 -1.12 -27.06 16.60
C LEU A 548 0.15 -27.90 16.34
N GLU A 549 0.03 -29.18 15.95
CA GLU A 549 1.22 -29.99 15.61
C GLU A 549 2.06 -29.35 14.48
N PRO A 550 3.40 -29.36 14.57
CA PRO A 550 4.25 -28.81 13.52
C PRO A 550 4.14 -29.64 12.23
N MET A 551 4.11 -28.97 11.09
CA MET A 551 4.02 -29.64 9.79
C MET A 551 5.23 -30.59 9.59
N PRO A 552 5.02 -31.86 9.20
CA PRO A 552 6.08 -32.86 9.23
C PRO A 552 7.22 -32.51 8.29
N ALA A 553 8.46 -32.61 8.81
CA ALA A 553 9.66 -32.07 8.18
C ALA A 553 9.95 -32.54 6.74
N LYS A 554 9.35 -33.65 6.28
CA LYS A 554 9.45 -34.11 4.89
C LYS A 554 8.68 -33.23 3.89
N ILE A 555 7.58 -32.62 4.32
CA ILE A 555 6.82 -31.62 3.53
C ILE A 555 7.54 -30.28 3.60
N ALA A 556 7.96 -29.87 4.81
CA ALA A 556 8.75 -28.65 5.00
C ALA A 556 10.08 -28.69 4.22
N ALA A 557 10.70 -29.85 4.02
CA ALA A 557 11.89 -30.01 3.17
C ALA A 557 11.59 -29.85 1.68
N ALA A 558 10.44 -30.31 1.19
CA ALA A 558 10.00 -30.10 -0.20
C ALA A 558 9.69 -28.62 -0.46
N GLN A 559 9.16 -27.91 0.55
CA GLN A 559 8.94 -26.46 0.50
C GLN A 559 10.25 -25.67 0.66
N ALA A 560 11.16 -26.10 1.56
CA ALA A 560 12.47 -25.49 1.75
C ALA A 560 13.39 -25.65 0.52
N ALA A 561 13.21 -26.70 -0.28
CA ALA A 561 13.84 -26.81 -1.60
C ALA A 561 13.41 -25.71 -2.59
N ALA A 562 12.23 -25.09 -2.38
CA ALA A 562 11.78 -23.88 -3.07
C ALA A 562 12.06 -22.58 -2.27
N THR A 563 12.64 -22.68 -1.06
CA THR A 563 13.08 -21.54 -0.23
C THR A 563 14.61 -21.34 -0.27
N GLN A 564 15.37 -22.24 -0.89
CA GLN A 564 16.72 -21.91 -1.33
C GLN A 564 16.62 -20.93 -2.49
N ASN A 565 17.10 -19.70 -2.27
CA ASN A 565 17.18 -18.67 -3.29
C ASN A 565 17.98 -19.20 -4.49
N PRO A 566 17.40 -19.38 -5.69
CA PRO A 566 18.16 -19.76 -6.85
C PRO A 566 19.06 -18.58 -7.24
N ALA A 567 20.35 -18.66 -6.87
CA ALA A 567 21.37 -17.88 -7.54
C ALA A 567 21.15 -18.04 -9.06
N PRO A 568 21.12 -16.94 -9.83
CA PRO A 568 20.35 -16.86 -11.06
C PRO A 568 20.73 -17.97 -12.02
N THR A 569 19.80 -18.91 -12.21
CA THR A 569 20.10 -20.21 -12.79
C THR A 569 20.24 -20.09 -14.30
N LEU A 570 21.50 -20.01 -14.76
CA LEU A 570 21.87 -20.11 -16.15
C LEU A 570 21.41 -21.46 -16.72
N THR A 571 20.35 -21.47 -17.52
CA THR A 571 19.97 -22.66 -18.29
C THR A 571 20.98 -22.86 -19.43
N PRO A 572 21.75 -23.96 -19.47
CA PRO A 572 22.68 -24.21 -20.58
C PRO A 572 21.88 -24.56 -21.84
N THR A 573 21.81 -23.62 -22.78
CA THR A 573 21.27 -23.83 -24.12
C THR A 573 22.30 -24.53 -25.00
N ASP A 574 21.87 -25.50 -25.83
CA ASP A 574 22.74 -26.29 -26.70
C ASP A 574 23.40 -25.46 -27.82
N GLY A 575 24.49 -24.76 -27.49
CA GLY A 575 25.45 -24.10 -28.39
C GLY A 575 24.93 -22.94 -29.26
N THR A 576 23.61 -22.77 -29.37
CA THR A 576 22.96 -22.08 -30.51
C THR A 576 22.01 -20.95 -30.05
N SER A 577 21.91 -20.69 -28.76
CA SER A 577 21.11 -19.59 -28.18
C SER A 577 21.86 -18.98 -26.99
N PRO A 578 21.74 -17.66 -26.75
CA PRO A 578 22.41 -17.01 -25.63
C PRO A 578 21.90 -17.55 -24.28
N PRO A 579 22.74 -17.59 -23.24
CA PRO A 579 22.31 -18.02 -21.91
C PRO A 579 21.22 -17.09 -21.36
N VAL A 580 20.26 -17.67 -20.65
CA VAL A 580 19.13 -16.96 -20.03
C VAL A 580 19.29 -16.93 -18.51
N LEU A 581 19.02 -15.77 -17.93
CA LEU A 581 19.19 -15.41 -16.53
C LEU A 581 17.81 -15.05 -15.96
N SER A 582 17.11 -16.07 -15.45
CA SER A 582 15.76 -15.87 -14.88
C SER A 582 15.82 -15.17 -13.52
N GLN A 583 14.93 -14.20 -13.30
CA GLN A 583 14.88 -13.35 -12.12
C GLN A 583 13.53 -13.51 -11.40
N ALA A 584 13.50 -13.27 -10.09
CA ALA A 584 12.29 -13.31 -9.28
C ALA A 584 11.31 -12.20 -9.70
N PRO A 585 9.97 -12.40 -9.56
CA PRO A 585 9.00 -11.41 -10.04
C PRO A 585 9.18 -10.02 -9.44
N LEU A 586 8.97 -8.98 -10.25
CA LEU A 586 8.90 -7.60 -9.76
C LEU A 586 7.60 -7.41 -8.96
N THR A 587 7.65 -6.61 -7.88
CA THR A 587 6.52 -6.32 -6.99
C THR A 587 5.97 -4.91 -7.23
N GLU A 588 4.65 -4.74 -7.22
CA GLU A 588 4.02 -3.41 -7.32
C GLU A 588 4.47 -2.49 -6.17
N SER A 589 4.93 -1.29 -6.50
CA SER A 589 5.45 -0.32 -5.54
C SER A 589 4.93 1.08 -5.85
N LYS A 590 3.92 1.53 -5.12
CA LYS A 590 3.39 2.91 -5.20
C LYS A 590 4.38 3.95 -4.66
N ASN A 591 5.38 3.47 -3.92
CA ASN A 591 6.34 4.24 -3.15
C ASN A 591 7.74 4.19 -3.79
N ALA A 592 7.84 3.99 -5.11
CA ALA A 592 9.09 4.01 -5.85
C ALA A 592 8.91 4.61 -7.26
N VAL A 593 9.97 5.23 -7.79
CA VAL A 593 9.99 5.88 -9.11
C VAL A 593 11.29 5.54 -9.83
N ILE A 594 11.21 5.20 -11.13
CA ILE A 594 12.38 5.10 -12.00
C ILE A 594 12.79 6.50 -12.44
N ILE A 595 14.06 6.86 -12.23
CA ILE A 595 14.59 8.13 -12.74
C ILE A 595 14.76 8.04 -14.26
N ARG A 596 14.14 8.97 -14.98
CA ARG A 596 14.15 9.06 -16.44
C ARG A 596 15.05 10.22 -16.90
N ARG A 597 15.34 10.28 -18.20
CA ARG A 597 16.16 11.35 -18.78
C ARG A 597 15.38 12.67 -18.80
N GLY A 598 15.79 13.60 -17.94
CA GLY A 598 15.17 14.92 -17.79
C GLY A 598 14.40 15.11 -16.48
N ASP A 599 14.30 14.08 -15.64
CA ASP A 599 13.74 14.20 -14.29
C ASP A 599 14.67 14.95 -13.35
N THR A 600 14.07 15.60 -12.36
CA THR A 600 14.76 16.15 -11.19
C THR A 600 13.99 15.78 -9.93
N LEU A 601 14.67 15.68 -8.78
CA LEU A 601 14.02 15.43 -7.49
C LEU A 601 12.92 16.48 -7.19
N TRP A 602 13.12 17.72 -7.65
CA TRP A 602 12.14 18.82 -7.53
C TRP A 602 10.87 18.58 -8.36
N GLN A 603 10.98 18.12 -9.61
CA GLN A 603 9.82 17.79 -10.45
C GLN A 603 9.06 16.57 -9.92
N ILE A 604 9.77 15.50 -9.54
CA ILE A 604 9.17 14.31 -8.93
C ILE A 604 8.44 14.70 -7.63
N SER A 605 9.10 15.48 -6.78
CA SER A 605 8.49 15.98 -5.53
C SER A 605 7.27 16.86 -5.77
N ARG A 606 7.26 17.70 -6.81
CA ARG A 606 6.10 18.51 -7.18
C ARG A 606 4.93 17.65 -7.70
N ARG A 607 5.21 16.56 -8.41
CA ARG A 607 4.21 15.58 -8.90
C ARG A 607 3.59 14.77 -7.75
N VAL A 608 4.39 14.34 -6.77
CA VAL A 608 3.94 13.46 -5.68
C VAL A 608 3.39 14.23 -4.47
N TYR A 609 4.06 15.31 -4.03
CA TYR A 609 3.72 16.04 -2.81
C TYR A 609 3.21 17.47 -3.05
N GLY A 610 2.95 17.85 -4.31
CA GLY A 610 2.46 19.18 -4.72
C GLY A 610 3.49 20.32 -4.68
N GLN A 611 4.48 20.26 -3.79
CA GLN A 611 5.51 21.30 -3.61
C GLN A 611 6.91 20.76 -3.91
N GLY A 612 7.66 21.44 -4.80
CA GLY A 612 8.99 21.00 -5.21
C GLY A 612 10.04 20.98 -4.09
N VAL A 613 9.93 21.86 -3.08
CA VAL A 613 10.87 21.93 -1.93
C VAL A 613 10.90 20.62 -1.12
N ARG A 614 9.80 19.85 -1.13
CA ARG A 614 9.68 18.57 -0.42
C ARG A 614 10.58 17.47 -1.00
N TYR A 615 11.40 17.77 -2.02
CA TYR A 615 12.39 16.86 -2.59
C TYR A 615 13.41 16.38 -1.55
N THR A 616 13.61 17.16 -0.49
CA THR A 616 14.38 16.80 0.69
C THR A 616 13.88 15.51 1.35
N THR A 617 12.58 15.19 1.25
CA THR A 617 12.01 13.89 1.69
C THR A 617 12.60 12.74 0.89
N ILE A 618 12.63 12.86 -0.45
CA ILE A 618 13.18 11.84 -1.34
C ILE A 618 14.70 11.73 -1.13
N TYR A 619 15.38 12.86 -1.01
CA TYR A 619 16.83 12.91 -0.73
C TYR A 619 17.18 12.19 0.58
N VAL A 620 16.49 12.49 1.68
CA VAL A 620 16.74 11.85 2.99
C VAL A 620 16.37 10.36 2.97
N ALA A 621 15.28 9.97 2.31
CA ALA A 621 14.87 8.57 2.19
C ALA A 621 15.85 7.71 1.37
N ASN A 622 16.65 8.31 0.48
CA ASN A 622 17.61 7.63 -0.39
C ASN A 622 19.04 8.14 -0.17
N ALA A 623 19.37 8.61 1.03
CA ALA A 623 20.64 9.28 1.32
C ALA A 623 21.89 8.39 1.09
N GLU A 624 21.75 7.07 1.11
CA GLU A 624 22.81 6.12 0.78
C GLU A 624 23.07 6.01 -0.74
N GLN A 625 22.05 6.29 -1.57
CA GLN A 625 22.14 6.23 -3.04
C GLN A 625 22.40 7.62 -3.67
N ILE A 626 21.89 8.70 -3.07
CA ILE A 626 21.97 10.07 -3.60
C ILE A 626 23.11 10.83 -2.92
N SER A 627 24.31 10.78 -3.50
CA SER A 627 25.46 11.56 -3.00
C SER A 627 25.35 13.07 -3.27
N ASN A 628 24.53 13.48 -4.25
CA ASN A 628 24.27 14.87 -4.60
C ASN A 628 22.81 15.02 -5.10
N PRO A 629 21.90 15.71 -4.39
CA PRO A 629 20.53 15.89 -4.83
C PRO A 629 20.36 16.71 -6.12
N ASP A 630 21.37 17.52 -6.49
CA ASP A 630 21.38 18.28 -7.74
C ASP A 630 21.90 17.46 -8.94
N LEU A 631 22.28 16.18 -8.73
CA LEU A 631 22.74 15.27 -9.79
C LEU A 631 22.23 13.83 -9.54
N ILE A 632 21.13 13.51 -10.22
CA ILE A 632 20.56 12.15 -10.30
C ILE A 632 20.68 11.63 -11.74
N GLU A 633 20.68 10.31 -11.91
CA GLU A 633 20.99 9.65 -13.19
C GLU A 633 19.88 8.71 -13.66
N PRO A 634 19.59 8.62 -14.97
CA PRO A 634 18.56 7.73 -15.49
C PRO A 634 18.85 6.26 -15.19
N GLY A 635 17.85 5.54 -14.67
CA GLY A 635 17.95 4.12 -14.30
C GLY A 635 18.25 3.87 -12.84
N GLN A 636 18.52 4.92 -12.06
CA GLN A 636 18.33 4.86 -10.61
C GLN A 636 16.84 4.63 -10.29
N THR A 637 16.55 3.94 -9.19
CA THR A 637 15.19 3.72 -8.68
C THR A 637 15.17 4.23 -7.24
N PHE A 638 14.34 5.21 -6.93
CA PHE A 638 14.30 5.82 -5.59
C PHE A 638 12.99 5.53 -4.87
N THR A 639 13.09 5.30 -3.56
CA THR A 639 11.96 5.21 -2.64
C THR A 639 11.34 6.60 -2.45
N VAL A 640 10.02 6.68 -2.52
CA VAL A 640 9.23 7.92 -2.35
C VAL A 640 8.19 7.65 -1.25
N PRO A 641 8.40 8.15 -0.01
CA PRO A 641 7.46 7.96 1.10
C PRO A 641 6.04 8.48 0.83
N ASP A 642 5.02 7.87 1.46
CA ASP A 642 3.61 8.30 1.33
C ASP A 642 3.34 9.71 1.89
N GLN A 643 4.18 10.17 2.82
CA GLN A 643 4.05 11.47 3.46
C GLN A 643 5.39 12.22 3.37
N SER A 644 5.32 13.48 2.94
CA SER A 644 6.45 14.40 3.03
C SER A 644 6.74 14.78 4.48
N MET A 645 7.99 15.11 4.78
CA MET A 645 8.32 15.86 5.99
C MET A 645 7.60 17.21 6.03
N PRO A 646 7.41 17.84 7.22
CA PRO A 646 6.84 19.17 7.35
C PRO A 646 7.56 20.23 6.50
N ASP A 647 6.81 21.23 6.02
CA ASP A 647 7.35 22.22 5.08
C ASP A 647 8.48 23.07 5.67
N ASP A 648 8.42 23.38 6.97
CA ASP A 648 9.47 24.12 7.68
C ASP A 648 10.78 23.31 7.80
N GLU A 649 10.68 21.99 7.96
CA GLU A 649 11.83 21.08 7.97
C GLU A 649 12.39 20.87 6.55
N ALA A 650 11.53 20.67 5.55
CA ALA A 650 11.92 20.58 4.14
C ALA A 650 12.67 21.84 3.69
N GLU A 651 12.08 23.03 3.92
CA GLU A 651 12.73 24.29 3.62
C GLU A 651 14.04 24.48 4.41
N LYS A 652 14.12 24.03 5.66
CA LYS A 652 15.34 24.13 6.49
C LYS A 652 16.48 23.28 5.92
N ILE A 653 16.19 22.06 5.46
CA ILE A 653 17.16 21.19 4.79
C ILE A 653 17.57 21.78 3.43
N HIS A 654 16.61 22.24 2.63
CA HIS A 654 16.90 22.90 1.34
C HIS A 654 17.74 24.18 1.52
N ARG A 655 17.38 25.06 2.46
CA ARG A 655 18.16 26.27 2.81
C ARG A 655 19.57 25.92 3.26
N LYS A 656 19.74 24.87 4.06
CA LYS A 656 21.07 24.39 4.48
C LYS A 656 21.89 23.95 3.26
N TRP A 657 21.32 23.11 2.39
CA TRP A 657 21.98 22.65 1.16
C TRP A 657 22.43 23.84 0.29
N MET A 658 21.54 24.79 0.05
CA MET A 658 21.78 26.02 -0.73
C MET A 658 22.78 27.00 -0.10
N LEU A 659 23.10 26.85 1.20
CA LEU A 659 24.15 27.62 1.87
C LEU A 659 25.51 26.89 1.81
N GLU A 660 25.51 25.57 1.94
CA GLU A 660 26.74 24.75 1.90
C GLU A 660 27.29 24.59 0.48
N HIS A 661 26.43 24.59 -0.54
CA HIS A 661 26.81 24.35 -1.95
C HIS A 661 26.72 25.60 -2.83
N LYS A 662 26.70 26.79 -2.21
CA LYS A 662 26.62 28.07 -2.91
C LYS A 662 27.93 28.39 -3.65
N ARG A 663 27.90 28.28 -4.98
CA ARG A 663 28.97 28.75 -5.88
C ARG A 663 28.91 30.26 -6.11
#